data_AF-A0A1F3NWJ5-F1
#
_entry.id   AF-A0A1F3NWJ5-F1
#
_cell.length_a   1.000
_cell.length_b   1.000
_cell.length_c   1.000
_cell.angle_alpha   90.00
_cell.angle_beta   90.00
_cell.angle_gamma   90.00
#
_symmetry.space_group_name_H-M   'P 1'
#
loop_
_entity.id
_entity.type
_entity.pdbx_description
1 polymer ?
#
loop_
_entity_poly.entity_id
_entity_poly.type
_entity_poly.pdbx_seq_one_letter_code
_entity_poly.pdbx_strand_id
1 'polypeptide(L)'
;MEKIFISFPFEETYFATYLAQQLKKNCDNYEISIYPHNVDGIKHWKNQIKAEIKDCEIFIFIVGEKINPGQIEELRSAISEKKNIWRVNTKPGNNAWSDALSDIKHDDNIHEILETDFESWISGKLDFDGTITKIFKNRKVIWKNPNYTNDGLPLNNQIFNYEKDIIDFYYKHNEYKLSIDYKDHKNEVRDKILSGVPAIWPTVRKKSARPTLDLQELKDDVQLEIGKFRNDTNNVLSAALSGYHQSERPCPCNSENRLIFPEAGPRKSVFSYKQTNKYRIGILVSGGIAPGVNALIDGITRRHYFYAKNLGYADYLEILGLENGFSSLESGGQIKYKPLYPTEENNHDDSIITSKITNEGGSIIGTSRYQPLVDENTNKRIRTLKDIVVRLRAEGIRILYIIGGEGSMKAALSLQKRAEQYVTDKKIDDWDLIVVGIPKTMDNDILWVWQTFGFMSAVEKAREFIEYLYVESKSNPRWGIVQLFGSNSGFVVSHAVLACKSDICNLALIPEMNYNLENVVKYIKETKKENGLVVLAETAVPKDISKYLNKKAIQEILTSDEVNAIKNHKDEMKKIDCHVNDDLRSGVVKIIAWALRNEADKRVFINEPRHLLRSIPPSTIDIITASRLGTLAVDNAMAGYYGFMISQWLTEFCLIPLELVVLGRKRIPAEGIFFKSVIAKTGQPQPQDLVNES
;
A
#
# COMPACT_ATOMS: atom_id res chain seq x y z
N MET A 1 -27.34 29.55 -22.85
CA MET A 1 -25.96 29.31 -22.37
C MET A 1 -25.06 29.39 -23.57
N GLU A 2 -23.93 30.05 -23.45
CA GLU A 2 -22.93 30.13 -24.53
C GLU A 2 -22.38 28.70 -24.75
N LYS A 3 -22.35 28.22 -26.00
CA LYS A 3 -21.97 26.83 -26.32
C LYS A 3 -20.53 26.73 -26.80
N ILE A 4 -19.76 25.81 -26.22
CA ILE A 4 -18.37 25.50 -26.61
C ILE A 4 -18.34 24.09 -27.21
N PHE A 5 -17.82 23.99 -28.44
CA PHE A 5 -17.64 22.70 -29.11
C PHE A 5 -16.16 22.36 -29.25
N ILE A 6 -15.79 21.12 -28.89
CA ILE A 6 -14.41 20.62 -28.93
C ILE A 6 -14.32 19.34 -29.75
N SER A 7 -13.48 19.36 -30.79
CA SER A 7 -13.21 18.21 -31.66
C SER A 7 -11.76 17.73 -31.51
N PHE A 8 -11.51 16.43 -31.44
CA PHE A 8 -10.16 15.86 -31.20
C PHE A 8 -9.89 14.51 -31.94
N PRO A 9 -8.62 14.14 -32.20
CA PRO A 9 -8.23 13.08 -33.16
C PRO A 9 -8.28 11.65 -32.67
N PHE A 10 -8.28 11.44 -31.36
CA PHE A 10 -7.96 10.16 -30.76
C PHE A 10 -9.23 9.41 -30.34
N GLU A 11 -9.23 8.08 -30.43
CA GLU A 11 -10.32 7.21 -29.93
C GLU A 11 -10.38 7.14 -28.39
N GLU A 12 -9.43 7.77 -27.70
CA GLU A 12 -9.31 7.72 -26.25
C GLU A 12 -10.41 8.53 -25.55
N THR A 13 -11.53 7.84 -25.28
CA THR A 13 -12.65 8.33 -24.46
C THR A 13 -12.24 8.83 -23.08
N TYR A 14 -11.08 8.42 -22.56
CA TYR A 14 -10.50 8.91 -21.30
C TYR A 14 -10.16 10.40 -21.36
N PHE A 15 -9.48 10.85 -22.43
CA PHE A 15 -9.09 12.25 -22.61
C PHE A 15 -10.31 13.15 -22.81
N ALA A 16 -11.27 12.70 -23.63
CA ALA A 16 -12.53 13.42 -23.87
C ALA A 16 -13.32 13.67 -22.58
N THR A 17 -13.42 12.63 -21.74
CA THR A 17 -14.15 12.70 -20.47
C THR A 17 -13.40 13.56 -19.45
N TYR A 18 -12.07 13.46 -19.41
CA TYR A 18 -11.22 14.30 -18.55
C TYR A 18 -11.34 15.78 -18.92
N LEU A 19 -11.21 16.12 -20.21
CA LEU A 19 -11.33 17.48 -20.70
C LEU A 19 -12.74 18.05 -20.46
N ALA A 20 -13.79 17.27 -20.72
CA ALA A 20 -15.18 17.65 -20.44
C ALA A 20 -15.39 17.99 -18.97
N GLN A 21 -14.87 17.16 -18.06
CA GLN A 21 -15.01 17.38 -16.62
C GLN A 21 -14.24 18.61 -16.13
N GLN A 22 -13.06 18.87 -16.68
CA GLN A 22 -12.26 20.04 -16.29
C GLN A 22 -12.88 21.34 -16.79
N LEU A 23 -13.40 21.36 -18.02
CA LEU A 23 -14.05 22.54 -18.57
C LEU A 23 -15.40 22.80 -17.90
N LYS A 24 -16.22 21.76 -17.66
CA LYS A 24 -17.52 21.91 -16.99
C LYS A 24 -17.40 22.39 -15.54
N LYS A 25 -16.25 22.17 -14.90
CA LYS A 25 -15.97 22.60 -13.52
C LYS A 25 -15.43 24.02 -13.42
N ASN A 26 -14.86 24.54 -14.52
CA ASN A 26 -14.27 25.88 -14.57
C ASN A 26 -15.12 26.89 -15.37
N CYS A 27 -16.09 26.40 -16.16
CA CYS A 27 -16.90 27.15 -17.09
C CYS A 27 -18.41 26.90 -16.85
N ASP A 28 -18.93 27.18 -15.65
CA ASP A 28 -20.33 26.85 -15.26
C ASP A 28 -21.41 27.51 -16.15
N ASN A 29 -21.08 28.58 -16.89
CA ASN A 29 -22.01 29.31 -17.76
C ASN A 29 -22.06 28.77 -19.20
N TYR A 30 -21.23 27.78 -19.54
CA TYR A 30 -21.08 27.26 -20.89
C TYR A 30 -21.61 25.84 -21.01
N GLU A 31 -22.33 25.57 -22.10
CA GLU A 31 -22.72 24.21 -22.47
C GLU A 31 -21.63 23.61 -23.37
N ILE A 32 -20.98 22.54 -22.90
CA ILE A 32 -19.75 21.99 -23.52
C ILE A 32 -20.05 20.65 -24.21
N SER A 33 -19.73 20.59 -25.50
CA SER A 33 -19.93 19.43 -26.38
C SER A 33 -18.56 18.92 -26.89
N ILE A 34 -18.22 17.65 -26.64
CA ILE A 34 -16.90 17.07 -26.98
C ILE A 34 -17.04 15.82 -27.87
N TYR A 35 -16.31 15.76 -28.99
CA TYR A 35 -16.47 14.71 -30.00
C TYR A 35 -15.14 14.19 -30.63
N PRO A 36 -14.91 12.85 -30.68
CA PRO A 36 -13.73 12.24 -31.32
C PRO A 36 -13.84 12.16 -32.85
N HIS A 37 -12.72 12.27 -33.57
CA HIS A 37 -12.63 12.30 -35.04
C HIS A 37 -12.89 10.96 -35.74
N ASN A 38 -12.69 9.84 -35.07
CA ASN A 38 -12.78 8.53 -35.69
C ASN A 38 -13.50 7.57 -34.75
N VAL A 39 -14.75 7.27 -35.08
CA VAL A 39 -15.38 6.01 -34.70
C VAL A 39 -15.79 5.40 -36.02
N ASP A 40 -15.17 4.30 -36.40
CA ASP A 40 -15.52 3.55 -37.62
C ASP A 40 -17.04 3.33 -37.63
N GLY A 41 -17.74 4.06 -38.51
CA GLY A 41 -19.20 3.96 -38.68
C GLY A 41 -19.99 5.27 -38.72
N ILE A 42 -19.44 6.43 -38.37
CA ILE A 42 -20.22 7.69 -38.40
C ILE A 42 -20.25 8.28 -39.81
N LYS A 43 -21.21 7.83 -40.65
CA LYS A 43 -21.53 8.43 -41.97
C LYS A 43 -22.04 9.89 -41.92
N HIS A 44 -22.05 10.54 -40.74
CA HIS A 44 -22.75 11.80 -40.50
C HIS A 44 -21.93 12.91 -39.82
N TRP A 45 -20.60 12.76 -39.76
CA TRP A 45 -19.66 13.76 -39.21
C TRP A 45 -19.94 15.20 -39.72
N LYS A 46 -20.13 15.33 -41.04
CA LYS A 46 -20.42 16.59 -41.74
C LYS A 46 -21.70 17.28 -41.29
N ASN A 47 -22.80 16.54 -41.20
CA ASN A 47 -24.11 17.11 -40.87
C ASN A 47 -24.17 17.52 -39.39
N GLN A 48 -23.45 16.80 -38.53
CA GLN A 48 -23.42 17.05 -37.11
C GLN A 48 -22.54 18.24 -36.75
N ILE A 49 -21.37 18.38 -37.38
CA ILE A 49 -20.53 19.59 -37.24
C ILE A 49 -21.28 20.82 -37.76
N LYS A 50 -21.93 20.74 -38.92
CA LYS A 50 -22.70 21.89 -39.46
C LYS A 50 -23.89 22.28 -38.59
N ALA A 51 -24.54 21.32 -37.93
CA ALA A 51 -25.63 21.59 -36.99
C ALA A 51 -25.10 22.24 -35.70
N GLU A 52 -24.06 21.67 -35.09
CA GLU A 52 -23.51 22.15 -33.82
C GLU A 52 -22.78 23.48 -33.98
N ILE A 53 -22.06 23.70 -35.09
CA ILE A 53 -21.37 24.96 -35.37
C ILE A 53 -22.36 26.12 -35.47
N LYS A 54 -23.57 25.93 -35.99
CA LYS A 54 -24.57 27.01 -36.02
C LYS A 54 -24.96 27.50 -34.63
N ASP A 55 -24.97 26.60 -33.64
CA ASP A 55 -25.44 26.89 -32.28
C ASP A 55 -24.31 27.24 -31.28
N CYS A 56 -23.01 27.12 -31.66
CA CYS A 56 -21.87 27.33 -30.74
C CYS A 56 -21.13 28.68 -30.91
N GLU A 57 -20.86 29.43 -29.85
CA GLU A 57 -20.17 30.73 -29.94
C GLU A 57 -18.65 30.62 -30.04
N ILE A 58 -18.06 29.56 -29.48
CA ILE A 58 -16.61 29.30 -29.52
C ILE A 58 -16.38 27.87 -30.00
N PHE A 59 -15.55 27.71 -31.03
CA PHE A 59 -15.19 26.41 -31.58
C PHE A 59 -13.68 26.14 -31.36
N ILE A 60 -13.36 25.04 -30.68
CA ILE A 60 -11.99 24.64 -30.37
C ILE A 60 -11.67 23.34 -31.13
N PHE A 61 -10.62 23.39 -31.95
CA PHE A 61 -10.23 22.30 -32.83
C PHE A 61 -8.83 21.78 -32.48
N ILE A 62 -8.75 20.52 -32.05
CA ILE A 62 -7.50 19.87 -31.63
C ILE A 62 -7.05 18.90 -32.72
N VAL A 63 -5.87 19.14 -33.29
CA VAL A 63 -5.35 18.40 -34.45
C VAL A 63 -4.21 17.47 -34.05
N GLY A 64 -4.31 16.22 -34.51
CA GLY A 64 -3.30 15.16 -34.42
C GLY A 64 -2.97 14.62 -35.82
N GLU A 65 -2.37 13.43 -35.92
CA GLU A 65 -1.87 12.94 -37.22
C GLU A 65 -2.96 12.69 -38.29
N LYS A 66 -2.64 13.12 -39.52
CA LYS A 66 -3.33 13.07 -40.82
C LYS A 66 -4.88 13.03 -40.82
N ILE A 67 -5.46 14.21 -41.06
CA ILE A 67 -6.85 14.39 -41.52
C ILE A 67 -6.91 14.16 -43.06
N ASN A 68 -7.99 13.57 -43.57
CA ASN A 68 -8.14 13.30 -45.00
C ASN A 68 -8.50 14.57 -45.81
N PRO A 69 -8.21 14.64 -47.12
CA PRO A 69 -8.48 15.82 -47.96
C PRO A 69 -9.95 16.27 -48.01
N GLY A 70 -10.91 15.34 -47.95
CA GLY A 70 -12.34 15.65 -47.91
C GLY A 70 -12.78 16.28 -46.58
N GLN A 71 -12.20 15.84 -45.45
CA GLN A 71 -12.40 16.46 -44.14
C GLN A 71 -11.83 17.89 -44.10
N ILE A 72 -10.75 18.17 -44.86
CA ILE A 72 -10.16 19.50 -45.00
C ILE A 72 -11.11 20.45 -45.74
N GLU A 73 -11.69 20.02 -46.87
CA GLU A 73 -12.71 20.81 -47.58
C GLU A 73 -13.95 21.08 -46.74
N GLU A 74 -14.36 20.11 -45.92
CA GLU A 74 -15.52 20.24 -45.03
C GLU A 74 -15.29 21.21 -43.88
N LEU A 75 -14.09 21.24 -43.31
CA LEU A 75 -13.67 22.24 -42.32
C LEU A 75 -13.65 23.65 -42.93
N ARG A 76 -13.14 23.82 -44.15
CA ARG A 76 -13.13 25.11 -44.85
C ARG A 76 -14.54 25.68 -45.03
N SER A 77 -15.51 24.85 -45.43
CA SER A 77 -16.91 25.25 -45.55
C SER A 77 -17.56 25.64 -44.23
N ALA A 78 -17.08 25.11 -43.10
CA ALA A 78 -17.63 25.42 -41.78
C ALA A 78 -17.01 26.68 -41.16
N ILE A 79 -15.74 26.96 -41.47
CA ILE A 79 -15.00 28.14 -40.99
C ILE A 79 -15.56 29.44 -41.57
N SER A 80 -15.99 29.43 -42.84
CA SER A 80 -16.54 30.63 -43.52
C SER A 80 -17.84 31.18 -42.91
N GLU A 81 -18.48 30.46 -41.97
CA GLU A 81 -19.76 30.85 -41.36
C GLU A 81 -19.64 31.46 -39.94
N LYS A 82 -18.46 31.51 -39.28
CA LYS A 82 -18.31 32.04 -37.89
C LYS A 82 -17.04 32.83 -37.58
N LYS A 83 -17.12 33.63 -36.50
CA LYS A 83 -16.17 34.71 -36.13
C LYS A 83 -15.10 34.38 -35.07
N ASN A 84 -15.07 33.20 -34.43
CA ASN A 84 -14.05 32.89 -33.41
C ASN A 84 -13.71 31.39 -33.36
N ILE A 85 -12.61 30.99 -34.01
CA ILE A 85 -12.15 29.59 -34.08
C ILE A 85 -10.74 29.47 -33.51
N TRP A 86 -10.53 28.50 -32.61
CA TRP A 86 -9.25 28.27 -31.92
C TRP A 86 -8.65 26.92 -32.31
N ARG A 87 -7.40 26.92 -32.80
CA ARG A 87 -6.68 25.71 -33.25
C ARG A 87 -5.56 25.31 -32.29
N VAL A 88 -5.43 24.01 -32.01
CA VAL A 88 -4.36 23.42 -31.17
C VAL A 88 -3.66 22.27 -31.92
N ASN A 89 -2.34 22.32 -32.07
CA ASN A 89 -1.54 21.38 -32.86
C ASN A 89 -0.67 20.47 -31.95
N THR A 90 -0.70 19.14 -32.14
CA THR A 90 -0.14 18.17 -31.16
C THR A 90 1.13 17.41 -31.58
N LYS A 91 1.76 17.72 -32.73
CA LYS A 91 3.10 17.18 -33.12
C LYS A 91 3.94 18.19 -33.91
N PRO A 92 5.24 18.39 -33.59
CA PRO A 92 6.15 19.16 -34.43
C PRO A 92 6.73 18.28 -35.55
N GLY A 93 6.51 18.63 -36.82
CA GLY A 93 7.31 18.09 -37.92
C GLY A 93 6.61 17.55 -39.17
N ASN A 94 5.28 17.58 -39.30
CA ASN A 94 4.62 17.21 -40.57
C ASN A 94 4.21 18.47 -41.35
N ASN A 95 5.11 18.95 -42.22
CA ASN A 95 4.91 20.10 -43.11
C ASN A 95 3.75 19.94 -44.13
N ALA A 96 3.05 18.79 -44.15
CA ALA A 96 1.89 18.59 -45.04
C ALA A 96 0.71 19.54 -44.75
N TRP A 97 0.71 20.23 -43.59
CA TRP A 97 -0.31 21.20 -43.20
C TRP A 97 0.03 22.66 -43.53
N SER A 98 1.31 23.01 -43.70
CA SER A 98 1.69 24.42 -43.98
C SER A 98 1.13 24.89 -45.32
N ASP A 99 1.06 23.98 -46.30
CA ASP A 99 0.72 24.32 -47.68
C ASP A 99 -0.79 24.20 -47.96
N ALA A 100 -1.53 23.43 -47.15
CA ALA A 100 -2.98 23.27 -47.30
C ALA A 100 -3.79 24.33 -46.53
N LEU A 101 -3.19 25.09 -45.62
CA LEU A 101 -3.86 26.14 -44.83
C LEU A 101 -3.15 27.50 -44.90
N SER A 102 -2.14 27.66 -45.76
CA SER A 102 -1.50 28.95 -46.02
C SER A 102 -2.51 30.03 -46.43
N ASP A 103 -3.56 29.64 -47.15
CA ASP A 103 -4.61 30.56 -47.61
C ASP A 103 -5.61 30.98 -46.52
N ILE A 104 -5.58 30.34 -45.34
CA ILE A 104 -6.52 30.58 -44.23
C ILE A 104 -5.91 31.43 -43.12
N LYS A 105 -4.58 31.62 -43.12
CA LYS A 105 -3.87 32.49 -42.15
C LYS A 105 -4.25 33.98 -42.24
N HIS A 106 -5.04 34.38 -43.23
CA HIS A 106 -5.47 35.76 -43.46
C HIS A 106 -6.90 36.07 -43.01
N ASP A 107 -7.57 35.15 -42.30
CA ASP A 107 -8.88 35.43 -41.70
C ASP A 107 -8.71 35.85 -40.23
N ASP A 108 -9.02 37.11 -39.91
CA ASP A 108 -8.86 37.74 -38.58
C ASP A 108 -9.62 37.02 -37.45
N ASN A 109 -10.49 36.07 -37.81
CA ASN A 109 -11.38 35.33 -36.93
C ASN A 109 -10.79 34.00 -36.38
N ILE A 110 -9.56 33.65 -36.77
CA ILE A 110 -8.90 32.40 -36.39
C ILE A 110 -7.70 32.68 -35.50
N HIS A 111 -7.70 32.10 -34.30
CA HIS A 111 -6.65 32.27 -33.30
C HIS A 111 -5.85 30.96 -33.12
N GLU A 112 -4.54 31.01 -33.38
CA GLU A 112 -3.65 29.83 -33.34
C GLU A 112 -2.95 29.69 -31.98
N ILE A 113 -2.89 28.47 -31.43
CA ILE A 113 -2.15 28.15 -30.19
C ILE A 113 -1.04 27.13 -30.49
N LEU A 114 0.16 27.47 -30.01
CA LEU A 114 1.49 26.89 -30.28
C LEU A 114 1.63 25.35 -30.26
N GLU A 115 2.62 24.88 -31.05
CA GLU A 115 3.08 23.48 -31.18
C GLU A 115 3.65 22.92 -29.87
N THR A 116 3.15 21.76 -29.40
CA THR A 116 3.67 21.10 -28.19
C THR A 116 3.61 19.57 -28.26
N ASP A 117 4.45 18.90 -27.46
CA ASP A 117 4.63 17.44 -27.39
C ASP A 117 3.63 16.77 -26.41
N PHE A 118 3.08 15.62 -26.83
CA PHE A 118 1.95 14.93 -26.22
C PHE A 118 2.24 14.38 -24.80
N GLU A 119 3.46 13.89 -24.56
CA GLU A 119 3.86 13.39 -23.22
C GLU A 119 3.98 14.50 -22.17
N SER A 120 4.29 15.72 -22.61
CA SER A 120 4.39 16.90 -21.75
C SER A 120 3.02 17.37 -21.26
N TRP A 121 1.97 17.07 -22.02
CA TRP A 121 0.59 17.44 -21.72
C TRP A 121 -0.04 16.51 -20.67
N ILE A 122 0.19 15.20 -20.78
CA ILE A 122 -0.30 14.19 -19.84
C ILE A 122 0.40 14.29 -18.47
N SER A 123 1.68 14.68 -18.47
CA SER A 123 2.48 14.80 -17.24
C SER A 123 2.26 16.09 -16.45
N GLY A 124 1.41 17.00 -16.94
CA GLY A 124 1.02 18.24 -16.23
C GLY A 124 2.16 19.26 -16.04
N LYS A 125 3.18 19.22 -16.90
CA LYS A 125 4.40 20.05 -16.79
C LYS A 125 4.38 21.36 -17.59
N LEU A 126 3.30 21.69 -18.30
CA LEU A 126 3.17 22.96 -19.03
C LEU A 126 2.35 23.98 -18.24
N ASP A 127 3.00 25.12 -17.92
CA ASP A 127 2.34 26.36 -17.55
C ASP A 127 2.07 27.14 -18.85
N PHE A 128 0.81 27.45 -19.13
CA PHE A 128 0.41 28.18 -20.33
C PHE A 128 1.00 29.60 -20.30
N ASP A 129 1.61 30.02 -21.41
CA ASP A 129 1.95 31.43 -21.57
C ASP A 129 0.65 32.25 -21.66
N GLY A 130 0.26 32.82 -20.53
CA GLY A 130 -0.59 34.00 -20.38
C GLY A 130 -2.08 33.92 -20.73
N THR A 131 -2.50 33.22 -21.79
CA THR A 131 -3.74 33.60 -22.50
C THR A 131 -4.98 32.79 -22.07
N ILE A 132 -4.91 31.45 -22.01
CA ILE A 132 -6.03 30.63 -21.50
C ILE A 132 -6.22 30.86 -19.99
N THR A 133 -5.11 30.97 -19.27
CA THR A 133 -5.15 31.34 -17.86
C THR A 133 -5.72 32.74 -17.67
N LYS A 134 -5.54 33.72 -18.58
CA LYS A 134 -6.22 35.04 -18.49
C LYS A 134 -7.74 34.94 -18.66
N ILE A 135 -8.21 34.07 -19.56
CA ILE A 135 -9.64 33.84 -19.77
C ILE A 135 -10.29 33.22 -18.51
N PHE A 136 -9.56 32.36 -17.79
CA PHE A 136 -10.05 31.70 -16.56
C PHE A 136 -9.51 32.29 -15.24
N LYS A 137 -8.63 33.31 -15.27
CA LYS A 137 -7.92 33.86 -14.09
C LYS A 137 -8.80 34.65 -13.14
N ASN A 138 -10.06 34.92 -13.49
CA ASN A 138 -11.00 35.47 -12.52
C ASN A 138 -11.47 34.43 -11.50
N ARG A 139 -11.09 33.15 -11.59
CA ARG A 139 -11.26 32.17 -10.50
C ARG A 139 -10.08 31.19 -10.43
N LYS A 140 -9.25 31.31 -9.38
CA LYS A 140 -8.11 30.44 -9.08
C LYS A 140 -8.53 28.96 -8.97
N VAL A 141 -8.08 28.08 -9.87
CA VAL A 141 -8.17 26.61 -9.70
C VAL A 141 -6.82 25.97 -10.01
N ILE A 142 -6.32 25.20 -9.05
CA ILE A 142 -5.08 24.40 -9.12
C ILE A 142 -5.46 23.00 -9.64
N TRP A 143 -4.78 22.51 -10.67
CA TRP A 143 -5.01 21.17 -11.26
C TRP A 143 -4.60 20.05 -10.27
N LYS A 144 -5.53 19.14 -9.94
CA LYS A 144 -5.35 18.00 -9.02
C LYS A 144 -5.62 16.68 -9.75
N ASN A 145 -4.80 15.64 -9.53
CA ASN A 145 -5.16 14.27 -9.89
C ASN A 145 -6.22 13.75 -8.88
N PRO A 146 -7.45 13.44 -9.30
CA PRO A 146 -8.54 13.13 -8.38
C PRO A 146 -8.44 11.75 -7.72
N ASN A 147 -7.49 10.88 -8.10
CA ASN A 147 -7.48 9.46 -7.69
C ASN A 147 -6.44 9.11 -6.61
N TYR A 148 -5.53 10.03 -6.30
CA TYR A 148 -4.51 9.86 -5.27
C TYR A 148 -4.60 11.02 -4.28
N THR A 149 -4.27 10.74 -3.02
CA THR A 149 -3.98 11.80 -2.07
C THR A 149 -2.73 12.57 -2.53
N ASN A 150 -2.55 13.81 -2.06
CA ASN A 150 -1.41 14.65 -2.43
C ASN A 150 -0.03 14.04 -2.05
N ASP A 151 -0.02 13.04 -1.17
CA ASP A 151 1.16 12.27 -0.77
C ASP A 151 1.29 10.92 -1.50
N GLY A 152 0.49 10.70 -2.56
CA GLY A 152 0.62 9.60 -3.50
C GLY A 152 0.06 8.26 -3.01
N LEU A 153 -0.85 8.27 -2.03
CA LEU A 153 -1.57 7.09 -1.57
C LEU A 153 -2.94 6.96 -2.27
N PRO A 154 -3.50 5.75 -2.37
CA PRO A 154 -4.87 5.56 -2.81
C PRO A 154 -5.87 6.27 -1.87
N LEU A 155 -6.98 6.76 -2.43
CA LEU A 155 -8.04 7.40 -1.62
C LEU A 155 -8.74 6.41 -0.68
N ASN A 156 -8.90 5.16 -1.13
CA ASN A 156 -9.40 4.08 -0.30
C ASN A 156 -8.24 3.28 0.29
N ASN A 157 -8.21 3.17 1.62
CA ASN A 157 -7.16 2.47 2.35
C ASN A 157 -7.17 0.94 2.20
N GLN A 158 -8.28 0.36 1.73
CA GLN A 158 -8.47 -1.08 1.61
C GLN A 158 -9.24 -1.41 0.33
N ILE A 159 -8.51 -1.56 -0.78
CA ILE A 159 -9.08 -1.90 -2.09
C ILE A 159 -9.16 -3.42 -2.26
N PHE A 160 -8.15 -4.14 -1.78
CA PHE A 160 -8.07 -5.60 -1.86
C PHE A 160 -7.91 -6.27 -0.49
N ASN A 161 -8.39 -7.51 -0.38
CA ASN A 161 -8.33 -8.32 0.84
C ASN A 161 -7.35 -9.50 0.74
N TYR A 162 -6.80 -9.76 -0.46
CA TYR A 162 -5.85 -10.84 -0.70
C TYR A 162 -5.00 -10.58 -1.96
N GLU A 163 -3.79 -11.11 -2.01
CA GLU A 163 -2.87 -10.92 -3.15
C GLU A 163 -3.43 -11.53 -4.44
N LYS A 164 -4.16 -12.64 -4.31
CA LYS A 164 -4.83 -13.30 -5.44
C LYS A 164 -5.81 -12.36 -6.16
N ASP A 165 -6.54 -11.54 -5.41
CA ASP A 165 -7.51 -10.59 -6.00
C ASP A 165 -6.82 -9.51 -6.83
N ILE A 166 -5.60 -9.11 -6.44
CA ILE A 166 -4.77 -8.15 -7.17
C ILE A 166 -4.27 -8.80 -8.47
N ILE A 167 -3.79 -10.04 -8.38
CA ILE A 167 -3.33 -10.81 -9.53
C ILE A 167 -4.48 -10.99 -10.54
N ASP A 168 -5.63 -11.43 -10.07
CA ASP A 168 -6.83 -11.63 -10.90
C ASP A 168 -7.30 -10.31 -11.52
N PHE A 169 -7.18 -9.18 -10.81
CA PHE A 169 -7.45 -7.85 -11.37
C PHE A 169 -6.53 -7.51 -12.54
N TYR A 170 -5.21 -7.70 -12.42
CA TYR A 170 -4.28 -7.37 -13.50
C TYR A 170 -4.44 -8.31 -14.71
N TYR A 171 -4.72 -9.59 -14.49
CA TYR A 171 -5.02 -10.50 -15.60
C TYR A 171 -6.28 -10.10 -16.35
N LYS A 172 -7.37 -9.82 -15.62
CA LYS A 172 -8.61 -9.31 -16.21
C LYS A 172 -8.36 -7.99 -16.96
N HIS A 173 -7.63 -7.05 -16.38
CA HIS A 173 -7.31 -5.77 -17.01
C HIS A 173 -6.55 -5.94 -18.34
N ASN A 174 -5.59 -6.87 -18.39
CA ASN A 174 -4.83 -7.17 -19.60
C ASN A 174 -5.68 -7.91 -20.64
N GLU A 175 -6.57 -8.82 -20.24
CA GLU A 175 -7.54 -9.46 -21.13
C GLU A 175 -8.49 -8.44 -21.76
N TYR A 176 -9.01 -7.47 -20.99
CA TYR A 176 -9.93 -6.46 -21.51
C TYR A 176 -9.28 -5.48 -22.49
N LYS A 177 -7.99 -5.16 -22.33
CA LYS A 177 -7.24 -4.36 -23.32
C LYS A 177 -7.22 -4.99 -24.71
N LEU A 178 -7.46 -6.30 -24.80
CA LEU A 178 -7.45 -7.07 -26.05
C LEU A 178 -8.85 -7.29 -26.65
N SER A 179 -9.94 -7.00 -25.92
CA SER A 179 -11.32 -7.28 -26.37
C SER A 179 -12.03 -6.05 -26.92
N ILE A 180 -12.73 -6.19 -28.06
CA ILE A 180 -13.42 -5.10 -28.78
C ILE A 180 -14.76 -4.70 -28.11
N ASP A 181 -15.37 -5.58 -27.29
CA ASP A 181 -16.70 -5.37 -26.71
C ASP A 181 -16.64 -4.93 -25.24
N TYR A 182 -16.54 -3.62 -25.04
CA TYR A 182 -16.04 -2.99 -23.81
C TYR A 182 -17.11 -2.55 -22.78
N LYS A 183 -18.38 -3.00 -22.89
CA LYS A 183 -19.50 -2.31 -22.21
C LYS A 183 -19.79 -2.75 -20.75
N ASP A 184 -19.80 -4.04 -20.42
CA ASP A 184 -20.36 -4.49 -19.12
C ASP A 184 -19.32 -4.65 -17.99
N HIS A 185 -18.06 -4.94 -18.31
CA HIS A 185 -16.98 -5.08 -17.32
C HIS A 185 -16.17 -3.79 -17.08
N LYS A 186 -16.53 -2.69 -17.77
CA LYS A 186 -15.84 -1.40 -17.72
C LYS A 186 -15.88 -0.77 -16.33
N ASN A 187 -16.95 -0.98 -15.57
CA ASN A 187 -17.18 -0.26 -14.32
C ASN A 187 -16.27 -0.78 -13.20
N GLU A 188 -16.18 -2.10 -12.96
CA GLU A 188 -15.40 -2.63 -11.83
C GLU A 188 -13.89 -2.34 -11.94
N VAL A 189 -13.31 -2.56 -13.12
CA VAL A 189 -11.88 -2.28 -13.35
C VAL A 189 -11.61 -0.78 -13.29
N ARG A 190 -12.49 0.03 -13.89
CA ARG A 190 -12.39 1.49 -13.83
C ARG A 190 -12.51 2.00 -12.39
N ASP A 191 -13.45 1.51 -11.61
CA ASP A 191 -13.70 1.93 -10.23
C ASP A 191 -12.50 1.61 -9.34
N LYS A 192 -11.85 0.45 -9.55
CA LYS A 192 -10.60 0.09 -8.86
C LYS A 192 -9.43 1.02 -9.24
N ILE A 193 -9.28 1.35 -10.53
CA ILE A 193 -8.26 2.32 -10.97
C ILE A 193 -8.55 3.72 -10.40
N LEU A 194 -9.82 4.16 -10.40
CA LEU A 194 -10.26 5.42 -9.80
C LEU A 194 -10.01 5.46 -8.29
N SER A 195 -10.06 4.31 -7.62
CA SER A 195 -9.76 4.17 -6.19
C SER A 195 -8.25 4.27 -5.87
N GLY A 196 -7.38 4.27 -6.90
CA GLY A 196 -5.92 4.44 -6.74
C GLY A 196 -5.09 3.21 -7.07
N VAL A 197 -5.65 2.18 -7.74
CA VAL A 197 -4.86 1.02 -8.21
C VAL A 197 -4.05 1.41 -9.46
N PRO A 198 -2.73 1.11 -9.50
CA PRO A 198 -1.93 1.35 -10.69
C PRO A 198 -2.46 0.58 -11.91
N ALA A 199 -2.64 1.26 -13.05
CA ALA A 199 -3.13 0.62 -14.28
C ALA A 199 -2.11 -0.36 -14.91
N ILE A 200 -0.83 -0.20 -14.56
CA ILE A 200 0.27 -1.06 -15.01
C ILE A 200 0.88 -1.70 -13.77
N TRP A 201 1.32 -2.96 -13.89
CA TRP A 201 2.03 -3.66 -12.82
C TRP A 201 3.26 -2.85 -12.38
N PRO A 202 3.32 -2.39 -11.12
CA PRO A 202 4.45 -1.61 -10.64
C PRO A 202 5.74 -2.44 -10.62
N THR A 203 6.86 -1.81 -10.93
CA THR A 203 8.19 -2.42 -10.86
C THR A 203 9.08 -1.66 -9.90
N VAL A 204 9.97 -2.35 -9.19
CA VAL A 204 10.93 -1.70 -8.30
C VAL A 204 11.92 -0.90 -9.12
N ARG A 205 12.12 0.36 -8.72
CA ARG A 205 13.02 1.29 -9.41
C ARG A 205 14.45 1.11 -8.90
N LYS A 206 15.42 1.34 -9.80
CA LYS A 206 16.86 1.30 -9.52
C LYS A 206 17.50 2.59 -10.03
N LYS A 207 18.35 3.25 -9.23
CA LYS A 207 19.10 4.43 -9.71
C LYS A 207 20.36 3.99 -10.45
N SER A 208 20.56 4.50 -11.67
CA SER A 208 21.65 4.13 -12.57
C SER A 208 22.82 5.12 -12.63
N ALA A 209 22.65 6.34 -12.11
CA ALA A 209 23.48 7.50 -12.47
C ALA A 209 24.61 7.87 -11.46
N ARG A 210 25.23 6.90 -10.77
CA ARG A 210 26.30 7.17 -9.79
C ARG A 210 27.52 6.29 -10.03
N PRO A 211 28.74 6.68 -9.60
CA PRO A 211 29.88 5.77 -9.61
C PRO A 211 29.47 4.49 -8.88
N THR A 212 29.57 3.38 -9.57
CA THR A 212 29.32 2.05 -9.02
C THR A 212 30.66 1.37 -8.82
N LEU A 213 30.75 0.55 -7.78
CA LEU A 213 31.89 -0.30 -7.51
C LEU A 213 31.51 -1.72 -7.90
N ASP A 214 32.35 -2.37 -8.68
CA ASP A 214 32.15 -3.77 -9.06
C ASP A 214 32.72 -4.69 -7.99
N LEU A 215 31.84 -5.42 -7.31
CA LEU A 215 32.21 -6.36 -6.26
C LEU A 215 33.03 -7.55 -6.79
N GLN A 216 33.08 -7.79 -8.11
CA GLN A 216 33.94 -8.81 -8.70
C GLN A 216 35.44 -8.47 -8.60
N GLU A 217 35.78 -7.20 -8.37
CA GLU A 217 37.17 -6.77 -8.19
C GLU A 217 37.69 -7.03 -6.75
N LEU A 218 36.81 -7.44 -5.83
CA LEU A 218 37.18 -7.81 -4.46
C LEU A 218 37.80 -9.22 -4.40
N LYS A 219 38.63 -9.45 -3.37
CA LYS A 219 39.29 -10.74 -3.10
C LYS A 219 38.29 -11.91 -3.05
N ASP A 220 38.69 -13.08 -3.54
CA ASP A 220 37.85 -14.28 -3.62
C ASP A 220 37.20 -14.67 -2.27
N ASP A 221 37.91 -14.52 -1.16
CA ASP A 221 37.39 -14.79 0.19
C ASP A 221 36.16 -13.91 0.53
N VAL A 222 36.17 -12.65 0.09
CA VAL A 222 35.06 -11.70 0.29
C VAL A 222 33.87 -12.08 -0.58
N GLN A 223 34.13 -12.57 -1.80
CA GLN A 223 33.06 -13.04 -2.69
C GLN A 223 32.36 -14.27 -2.13
N LEU A 224 33.10 -15.18 -1.49
CA LEU A 224 32.53 -16.33 -0.78
C LEU A 224 31.60 -15.91 0.36
N GLU A 225 31.94 -14.86 1.11
CA GLU A 225 31.08 -14.33 2.20
C GLU A 225 29.86 -13.55 1.69
N ILE A 226 29.94 -12.90 0.51
CA ILE A 226 28.80 -12.22 -0.11
C ILE A 226 27.77 -13.23 -0.62
N GLY A 227 28.25 -14.34 -1.20
CA GLY A 227 27.44 -15.35 -1.86
C GLY A 227 27.20 -15.05 -3.34
N LYS A 228 26.32 -15.85 -3.97
CA LYS A 228 26.07 -15.80 -5.41
C LYS A 228 25.37 -14.50 -5.83
N PHE A 229 26.04 -13.73 -6.70
CA PHE A 229 25.47 -12.54 -7.32
C PHE A 229 24.24 -12.85 -8.17
N ARG A 230 23.26 -11.94 -8.13
CA ARG A 230 22.04 -11.98 -8.94
C ARG A 230 22.10 -10.94 -10.04
N ASN A 231 21.54 -11.27 -11.20
CA ASN A 231 21.37 -10.31 -12.29
C ASN A 231 20.09 -9.51 -12.09
N ASP A 232 20.02 -8.33 -12.67
CA ASP A 232 18.81 -7.50 -12.62
C ASP A 232 17.62 -8.14 -13.37
N THR A 233 17.88 -9.11 -14.25
CA THR A 233 16.87 -9.89 -14.99
C THR A 233 16.30 -11.06 -14.19
N ASN A 234 16.87 -11.40 -13.03
CA ASN A 234 16.37 -12.46 -12.18
C ASN A 234 15.07 -12.02 -11.51
N ASN A 235 14.01 -12.75 -11.78
CA ASN A 235 12.66 -12.39 -11.35
C ASN A 235 11.93 -13.61 -10.77
N VAL A 236 11.12 -13.36 -9.76
CA VAL A 236 10.21 -14.29 -9.11
C VAL A 236 8.79 -14.03 -9.65
N LEU A 237 8.09 -15.10 -10.02
CA LEU A 237 6.69 -15.00 -10.46
C LEU A 237 5.77 -14.66 -9.28
N SER A 238 4.81 -13.76 -9.51
CA SER A 238 3.86 -13.38 -8.45
C SER A 238 2.88 -14.50 -8.10
N ALA A 239 2.62 -15.45 -9.01
CA ALA A 239 1.74 -16.59 -8.77
C ALA A 239 2.19 -17.85 -9.52
N ALA A 240 2.17 -18.99 -8.83
CA ALA A 240 2.26 -20.31 -9.44
C ALA A 240 0.84 -20.75 -9.88
N LEU A 241 0.47 -20.37 -11.10
CA LEU A 241 -0.89 -20.54 -11.62
C LEU A 241 -1.10 -21.95 -12.19
N SER A 242 -1.35 -22.94 -11.33
CA SER A 242 -1.71 -24.30 -11.80
C SER A 242 -3.04 -24.33 -12.57
N GLY A 243 -4.01 -23.48 -12.22
CA GLY A 243 -5.32 -23.42 -12.87
C GLY A 243 -5.29 -22.90 -14.31
N TYR A 244 -4.32 -22.06 -14.67
CA TYR A 244 -4.18 -21.54 -16.03
C TYR A 244 -3.60 -22.59 -17.00
N HIS A 245 -2.82 -23.55 -16.48
CA HIS A 245 -2.36 -24.70 -17.29
C HIS A 245 -3.47 -25.72 -17.58
N GLN A 246 -4.58 -25.68 -16.85
CA GLN A 246 -5.73 -26.59 -17.06
C GLN A 246 -6.77 -26.01 -18.04
N SER A 247 -6.69 -24.73 -18.38
CA SER A 247 -7.54 -24.11 -19.39
C SER A 247 -6.86 -24.12 -20.77
N GLU A 248 -7.62 -24.24 -21.86
CA GLU A 248 -7.14 -24.06 -23.25
C GLU A 248 -6.61 -22.63 -23.54
N ARG A 249 -6.65 -21.73 -22.54
CA ARG A 249 -6.13 -20.37 -22.64
C ARG A 249 -4.60 -20.37 -22.54
N PRO A 250 -3.90 -19.48 -23.29
CA PRO A 250 -2.45 -19.37 -23.20
C PRO A 250 -2.02 -19.06 -21.75
N CYS A 251 -1.13 -19.88 -21.20
CA CYS A 251 -0.62 -19.68 -19.84
C CYS A 251 0.01 -18.29 -19.71
N PRO A 252 -0.37 -17.48 -18.70
CA PRO A 252 0.26 -16.19 -18.43
C PRO A 252 1.76 -16.30 -18.13
N CYS A 253 2.23 -17.48 -17.74
CA CYS A 253 3.64 -17.81 -17.58
C CYS A 253 4.46 -17.77 -18.88
N ASN A 254 3.81 -17.83 -20.06
CA ASN A 254 4.44 -17.81 -21.37
C ASN A 254 4.18 -16.52 -22.17
N SER A 255 3.36 -15.60 -21.67
CA SER A 255 3.06 -14.33 -22.35
C SER A 255 4.07 -13.22 -22.00
N GLU A 256 4.02 -12.11 -22.73
CA GLU A 256 4.79 -10.87 -22.42
C GLU A 256 4.25 -10.15 -21.17
N ASN A 257 3.05 -10.52 -20.68
CA ASN A 257 2.35 -9.86 -19.58
C ASN A 257 2.58 -10.52 -18.21
N ARG A 258 3.78 -11.05 -17.95
CA ARG A 258 4.10 -11.74 -16.69
C ARG A 258 4.15 -10.77 -15.53
N LEU A 259 3.42 -11.10 -14.45
CA LEU A 259 3.49 -10.38 -13.19
C LEU A 259 4.69 -10.92 -12.38
N ILE A 260 5.70 -10.08 -12.20
CA ILE A 260 7.00 -10.48 -11.67
C ILE A 260 7.53 -9.51 -10.61
N PHE A 261 8.39 -10.03 -9.74
CA PHE A 261 9.15 -9.29 -8.73
C PHE A 261 10.65 -9.55 -8.90
N PRO A 262 11.53 -8.53 -8.78
CA PRO A 262 12.96 -8.76 -8.78
C PRO A 262 13.40 -9.67 -7.63
N GLU A 263 14.27 -10.65 -7.92
CA GLU A 263 14.85 -11.55 -6.92
C GLU A 263 15.79 -10.76 -5.98
N ALA A 264 15.62 -10.92 -4.67
CA ALA A 264 16.49 -10.25 -3.70
C ALA A 264 17.83 -10.97 -3.59
N GLY A 265 18.92 -10.21 -3.64
CA GLY A 265 20.26 -10.75 -3.41
C GLY A 265 21.36 -9.76 -3.76
N PRO A 266 22.63 -10.11 -3.47
CA PRO A 266 23.75 -9.25 -3.78
C PRO A 266 23.85 -9.04 -5.30
N ARG A 267 24.12 -7.79 -5.71
CA ARG A 267 24.37 -7.41 -7.10
C ARG A 267 25.85 -7.17 -7.31
N LYS A 268 26.34 -7.36 -8.54
CA LYS A 268 27.74 -7.08 -8.90
C LYS A 268 28.10 -5.62 -8.68
N SER A 269 27.25 -4.72 -9.16
CA SER A 269 27.41 -3.29 -9.01
C SER A 269 26.70 -2.80 -7.73
N VAL A 270 27.46 -2.16 -6.83
CA VAL A 270 26.91 -1.41 -5.69
C VAL A 270 27.29 0.05 -5.79
N PHE A 271 26.56 0.93 -5.08
CA PHE A 271 26.92 2.34 -5.05
C PHE A 271 28.27 2.57 -4.39
N SER A 272 29.15 3.28 -5.12
CA SER A 272 30.38 3.83 -4.58
C SER A 272 30.06 5.16 -3.92
N TYR A 273 30.35 5.27 -2.62
CA TYR A 273 30.25 6.52 -1.90
C TYR A 273 31.63 7.16 -1.84
N LYS A 274 31.77 8.37 -2.42
CA LYS A 274 33.02 9.15 -2.37
C LYS A 274 33.43 9.36 -0.89
N GLN A 275 34.71 9.13 -0.60
CA GLN A 275 35.34 9.14 0.74
C GLN A 275 35.31 10.50 1.47
N THR A 276 34.71 11.54 0.90
CA THR A 276 34.78 12.91 1.44
C THR A 276 33.65 13.26 2.41
N ASN A 277 32.55 12.48 2.47
CA ASN A 277 31.41 12.74 3.37
C ASN A 277 31.03 11.49 4.17
N LYS A 278 30.70 11.68 5.45
CA LYS A 278 30.13 10.63 6.32
C LYS A 278 28.93 9.97 5.65
N TYR A 279 28.92 8.64 5.62
CA TYR A 279 27.87 7.81 5.04
C TYR A 279 26.89 7.39 6.12
N ARG A 280 25.76 8.11 6.20
CA ARG A 280 24.76 7.93 7.26
C ARG A 280 23.57 7.10 6.82
N ILE A 281 23.24 6.15 7.67
CA ILE A 281 22.14 5.20 7.49
C ILE A 281 21.18 5.35 8.66
N GLY A 282 19.90 5.53 8.37
CA GLY A 282 18.86 5.59 9.38
C GLY A 282 18.14 4.24 9.49
N ILE A 283 17.96 3.74 10.70
CA ILE A 283 17.06 2.62 11.00
C ILE A 283 15.99 3.14 11.97
N LEU A 284 14.72 3.00 11.61
CA LEU A 284 13.62 3.34 12.51
C LEU A 284 12.64 2.17 12.65
N VAL A 285 12.09 2.04 13.85
CA VAL A 285 11.03 1.08 14.18
C VAL A 285 9.78 1.85 14.56
N SER A 286 8.67 1.50 13.90
CA SER A 286 7.38 2.18 14.03
C SER A 286 6.26 1.21 14.39
N GLY A 287 5.29 1.67 15.19
CA GLY A 287 4.12 0.91 15.62
C GLY A 287 4.33 0.10 16.90
N GLY A 288 3.60 -1.01 17.05
CA GLY A 288 3.79 -1.94 18.18
C GLY A 288 5.08 -2.76 18.07
N ILE A 289 5.62 -3.21 19.20
CA ILE A 289 6.72 -4.18 19.23
C ILE A 289 6.28 -5.54 18.68
N ALA A 290 7.23 -6.28 18.11
CA ALA A 290 7.04 -7.66 17.66
C ALA A 290 8.33 -8.45 17.94
N PRO A 291 8.26 -9.77 18.19
CA PRO A 291 9.44 -10.61 18.34
C PRO A 291 10.31 -10.57 17.07
N GLY A 292 11.64 -10.47 17.23
CA GLY A 292 12.60 -10.54 16.11
C GLY A 292 13.06 -9.20 15.54
N VAL A 293 12.56 -8.07 16.07
CA VAL A 293 13.01 -6.73 15.64
C VAL A 293 14.51 -6.52 15.88
N ASN A 294 15.03 -6.95 17.02
CA ASN A 294 16.47 -6.81 17.31
C ASN A 294 17.33 -7.66 16.36
N ALA A 295 16.89 -8.88 16.00
CA ALA A 295 17.57 -9.72 15.01
C ALA A 295 17.60 -9.08 13.61
N LEU A 296 16.53 -8.36 13.24
CA LEU A 296 16.47 -7.59 12.00
C LEU A 296 17.47 -6.43 12.00
N ILE A 297 17.52 -5.65 13.09
CA ILE A 297 18.46 -4.54 13.27
C ILE A 297 19.89 -5.06 13.18
N ASP A 298 20.21 -6.17 13.85
CA ASP A 298 21.52 -6.80 13.77
C ASP A 298 21.89 -7.22 12.34
N GLY A 299 20.96 -7.85 11.61
CA GLY A 299 21.18 -8.22 10.20
C GLY A 299 21.52 -7.02 9.30
N ILE A 300 20.84 -5.89 9.48
CA ILE A 300 21.12 -4.64 8.74
C ILE A 300 22.50 -4.09 9.12
N THR A 301 22.75 -3.95 10.42
CA THR A 301 23.99 -3.37 10.97
C THR A 301 25.20 -4.18 10.53
N ARG A 302 25.15 -5.51 10.70
CA ARG A 302 26.24 -6.42 10.35
C ARG A 302 26.54 -6.42 8.85
N ARG A 303 25.50 -6.38 8.00
CA ARG A 303 25.71 -6.39 6.54
C ARG A 303 26.30 -5.07 6.03
N HIS A 304 25.87 -3.93 6.57
CA HIS A 304 26.49 -2.64 6.24
C HIS A 304 27.94 -2.55 6.70
N TYR A 305 28.24 -3.03 7.90
CA TYR A 305 29.61 -3.07 8.41
C TYR A 305 30.51 -3.97 7.56
N PHE A 306 29.99 -5.12 7.13
CA PHE A 306 30.67 -6.02 6.19
C PHE A 306 31.04 -5.30 4.88
N TYR A 307 30.08 -4.59 4.26
CA TYR A 307 30.38 -3.81 3.06
C TYR A 307 31.40 -2.71 3.33
N ALA A 308 31.28 -1.99 4.44
CA ALA A 308 32.17 -0.88 4.78
C ALA A 308 33.62 -1.32 5.00
N LYS A 309 33.82 -2.46 5.69
CA LYS A 309 35.14 -3.04 5.92
C LYS A 309 35.81 -3.47 4.61
N ASN A 310 35.07 -4.13 3.73
CA ASN A 310 35.62 -4.69 2.49
C ASN A 310 35.77 -3.65 1.37
N LEU A 311 34.98 -2.58 1.40
CA LEU A 311 35.03 -1.48 0.43
C LEU A 311 35.83 -0.27 0.93
N GLY A 312 36.47 -0.37 2.09
CA GLY A 312 37.38 0.65 2.61
C GLY A 312 36.70 1.96 3.02
N TYR A 313 35.44 1.91 3.47
CA TYR A 313 34.72 3.09 3.98
C TYR A 313 34.25 2.95 5.44
N ALA A 314 34.76 1.96 6.18
CA ALA A 314 34.42 1.72 7.59
C ALA A 314 34.51 2.97 8.47
N ASP A 315 35.57 3.78 8.29
CA ASP A 315 35.80 5.00 9.08
C ASP A 315 34.76 6.11 8.82
N TYR A 316 34.02 6.01 7.72
CA TYR A 316 33.02 7.01 7.31
C TYR A 316 31.59 6.51 7.50
N LEU A 317 31.38 5.24 7.87
CA LEU A 317 30.05 4.65 8.06
C LEU A 317 29.48 5.05 9.43
N GLU A 318 28.30 5.64 9.42
CA GLU A 318 27.52 5.91 10.64
C GLU A 318 26.13 5.26 10.51
N ILE A 319 25.87 4.23 11.30
CA ILE A 319 24.56 3.58 11.39
C ILE A 319 23.82 4.17 12.58
N LEU A 320 22.73 4.88 12.30
CA LEU A 320 21.95 5.64 13.27
C LEU A 320 20.62 4.91 13.52
N GLY A 321 20.47 4.38 14.74
CA GLY A 321 19.19 3.90 15.25
C GLY A 321 18.33 5.05 15.71
N LEU A 322 17.34 5.46 14.92
CA LEU A 322 16.46 6.59 15.21
C LEU A 322 15.52 6.23 16.36
N GLU A 323 15.61 6.99 17.46
CA GLU A 323 14.90 6.65 18.70
C GLU A 323 13.40 6.87 18.58
N ASN A 324 12.60 5.92 19.07
CA ASN A 324 11.15 6.05 19.13
C ASN A 324 10.53 6.38 17.76
N GLY A 325 10.96 5.67 16.71
CA GLY A 325 10.34 5.72 15.39
C GLY A 325 10.34 7.11 14.76
N PHE A 326 9.24 7.48 14.09
CA PHE A 326 9.10 8.78 13.42
C PHE A 326 9.08 9.99 14.36
N SER A 327 8.86 9.78 15.67
CA SER A 327 8.92 10.87 16.66
C SER A 327 10.31 11.51 16.77
N SER A 328 11.38 10.76 16.48
CA SER A 328 12.74 11.33 16.37
C SER A 328 12.88 12.38 15.27
N LEU A 329 12.01 12.34 14.25
CA LEU A 329 12.07 13.19 13.07
C LEU A 329 11.11 14.39 13.16
N GLU A 330 10.50 14.61 14.32
CA GLU A 330 9.54 15.70 14.56
C GLU A 330 10.19 17.09 14.52
N SER A 331 9.42 18.09 14.08
CA SER A 331 9.86 19.48 13.96
C SER A 331 10.10 20.13 15.34
N GLY A 332 11.28 20.75 15.52
CA GLY A 332 11.61 21.61 16.67
C GLY A 332 12.80 21.18 17.54
N GLY A 333 13.34 19.96 17.37
CA GLY A 333 14.51 19.46 18.12
C GLY A 333 15.58 18.80 17.25
N GLN A 334 16.71 18.42 17.87
CA GLN A 334 17.74 17.55 17.25
C GLN A 334 17.19 16.13 17.07
N ILE A 335 17.60 15.45 15.99
CA ILE A 335 17.22 14.05 15.77
C ILE A 335 17.87 13.21 16.86
N LYS A 336 17.04 12.51 17.64
CA LYS A 336 17.49 11.57 18.66
C LYS A 336 17.82 10.24 18.01
N TYR A 337 19.05 9.79 18.17
CA TYR A 337 19.51 8.52 17.63
C TYR A 337 20.53 7.87 18.57
N LYS A 338 20.70 6.56 18.42
CA LYS A 338 21.79 5.79 19.02
C LYS A 338 22.68 5.20 17.93
N PRO A 339 24.01 5.36 18.01
CA PRO A 339 24.93 4.67 17.11
C PRO A 339 24.82 3.15 17.27
N LEU A 340 24.77 2.43 16.16
CA LEU A 340 24.65 0.97 16.13
C LEU A 340 25.93 0.33 15.57
N TYR A 341 26.50 -0.64 16.31
CA TYR A 341 27.66 -1.41 15.88
C TYR A 341 27.41 -2.92 16.06
N PRO A 342 27.98 -3.77 15.19
CA PRO A 342 27.79 -5.21 15.31
C PRO A 342 28.65 -5.84 16.42
N THR A 343 29.81 -5.26 16.74
CA THR A 343 30.82 -5.81 17.67
C THR A 343 31.40 -4.72 18.58
N GLU A 344 32.04 -5.15 19.67
CA GLU A 344 32.69 -4.29 20.67
C GLU A 344 33.96 -3.59 20.17
N GLU A 345 34.49 -3.97 19.01
CA GLU A 345 35.75 -3.45 18.50
C GLU A 345 35.71 -1.93 18.22
N ASN A 346 34.52 -1.36 18.03
CA ASN A 346 34.32 0.07 17.75
C ASN A 346 33.46 0.76 18.83
N ASN A 347 33.53 0.27 20.07
CA ASN A 347 32.63 0.70 21.13
C ASN A 347 32.91 2.17 21.55
N HIS A 348 31.88 3.00 21.46
CA HIS A 348 31.81 4.28 22.16
C HIS A 348 30.84 4.12 23.34
N ASP A 349 31.04 4.88 24.43
CA ASP A 349 30.30 4.72 25.70
C ASP A 349 28.75 4.73 25.57
N ASP A 350 28.21 5.32 24.50
CA ASP A 350 26.76 5.42 24.23
C ASP A 350 26.25 4.51 23.09
N SER A 351 27.09 3.61 22.57
CA SER A 351 26.77 2.81 21.38
C SER A 351 26.12 1.44 21.70
N ILE A 352 25.25 0.97 20.80
CA ILE A 352 24.58 -0.32 20.96
C ILE A 352 25.31 -1.40 20.16
N ILE A 353 25.65 -2.49 20.85
CA ILE A 353 26.18 -3.71 20.24
C ILE A 353 25.02 -4.63 19.85
N THR A 354 24.74 -4.74 18.55
CA THR A 354 23.54 -5.44 18.06
C THR A 354 23.60 -6.95 18.21
N SER A 355 24.80 -7.54 18.19
CA SER A 355 24.98 -9.00 18.26
C SER A 355 24.59 -9.62 19.61
N LYS A 356 24.63 -8.82 20.70
CA LYS A 356 24.28 -9.27 22.05
C LYS A 356 22.77 -9.37 22.28
N ILE A 357 21.99 -8.63 21.51
CA ILE A 357 20.55 -8.41 21.73
C ILE A 357 19.68 -9.13 20.68
N THR A 358 20.29 -9.82 19.73
CA THR A 358 19.61 -10.50 18.61
C THR A 358 18.47 -11.40 19.08
N ASN A 359 18.64 -12.06 20.23
CA ASN A 359 17.68 -13.02 20.79
C ASN A 359 16.72 -12.40 21.82
N GLU A 360 16.82 -11.10 22.06
CA GLU A 360 15.95 -10.40 23.02
C GLU A 360 14.65 -9.92 22.37
N GLY A 361 13.58 -9.89 23.16
CA GLY A 361 12.30 -9.29 22.74
C GLY A 361 12.35 -7.76 22.71
N GLY A 362 11.32 -7.15 22.12
CA GLY A 362 11.20 -5.69 22.06
C GLY A 362 12.01 -5.02 20.94
N SER A 363 12.36 -3.76 21.13
CA SER A 363 13.14 -2.94 20.19
C SER A 363 14.13 -2.08 20.95
N ILE A 364 15.43 -2.27 20.71
CA ILE A 364 16.48 -1.53 21.45
C ILE A 364 16.50 -0.02 21.17
N ILE A 365 16.01 0.39 20.00
CA ILE A 365 15.87 1.80 19.60
C ILE A 365 14.51 2.39 19.99
N GLY A 366 13.71 1.64 20.73
CA GLY A 366 12.34 2.00 21.06
C GLY A 366 11.42 1.90 19.85
N THR A 367 10.15 2.28 20.05
CA THR A 367 9.16 2.37 18.98
C THR A 367 8.12 3.42 19.36
N SER A 368 7.57 4.11 18.38
CA SER A 368 6.44 5.00 18.61
C SER A 368 5.39 4.85 17.51
N ARG A 369 4.19 5.30 17.85
CA ARG A 369 3.15 5.60 16.87
C ARG A 369 3.16 7.09 16.64
N TYR A 370 3.32 7.51 15.39
CA TYR A 370 3.45 8.92 15.08
C TYR A 370 2.17 9.45 14.41
N GLN A 371 1.29 10.00 15.25
CA GLN A 371 -0.04 10.46 14.88
C GLN A 371 -0.08 11.43 13.68
N PRO A 372 0.88 12.36 13.48
CA PRO A 372 0.85 13.27 12.33
C PRO A 372 1.00 12.60 10.96
N LEU A 373 1.53 11.37 10.91
CA LEU A 373 1.57 10.55 9.69
C LEU A 373 0.37 9.61 9.56
N VAL A 374 -0.54 9.62 10.52
CA VAL A 374 -1.78 8.83 10.55
C VAL A 374 -3.00 9.73 10.32
N ASP A 375 -2.86 11.04 10.56
CA ASP A 375 -3.91 12.04 10.44
C ASP A 375 -4.55 12.07 9.04
N GLU A 376 -5.89 12.04 9.00
CA GLU A 376 -6.69 12.17 7.78
C GLU A 376 -6.54 13.55 7.14
N ASN A 377 -6.12 14.56 7.94
CA ASN A 377 -5.80 15.88 7.41
C ASN A 377 -4.53 15.82 6.54
N THR A 378 -4.75 15.60 5.25
CA THR A 378 -3.70 15.43 4.24
C THR A 378 -2.72 16.61 4.23
N ASN A 379 -3.17 17.83 4.51
CA ASN A 379 -2.30 19.01 4.50
C ASN A 379 -1.26 18.98 5.64
N LYS A 380 -1.66 18.57 6.85
CA LYS A 380 -0.75 18.44 7.98
C LYS A 380 0.26 17.32 7.74
N ARG A 381 -0.23 16.16 7.27
CA ARG A 381 0.59 15.01 6.89
C ARG A 381 1.65 15.37 5.85
N ILE A 382 1.28 16.08 4.77
CA ILE A 382 2.21 16.54 3.73
C ILE A 382 3.27 17.48 4.32
N ARG A 383 2.87 18.41 5.18
CA ARG A 383 3.82 19.35 5.82
C ARG A 383 4.83 18.57 6.66
N THR A 384 4.37 17.62 7.46
CA THR A 384 5.25 16.76 8.25
C THR A 384 6.20 15.94 7.37
N LEU A 385 5.72 15.33 6.29
CA LEU A 385 6.57 14.61 5.35
C LEU A 385 7.63 15.52 4.70
N LYS A 386 7.27 16.77 4.36
CA LYS A 386 8.21 17.77 3.84
C LYS A 386 9.31 18.08 4.87
N ASP A 387 8.91 18.31 6.12
CA ASP A 387 9.84 18.63 7.21
C ASP A 387 10.80 17.45 7.46
N ILE A 388 10.28 16.22 7.43
CA ILE A 388 11.10 14.99 7.57
C ILE A 388 12.14 14.88 6.46
N VAL A 389 11.76 15.07 5.18
CA VAL A 389 12.70 15.01 4.05
C VAL A 389 13.83 16.04 4.20
N VAL A 390 13.49 17.27 4.62
CA VAL A 390 14.47 18.34 4.86
C VAL A 390 15.44 17.95 5.97
N ARG A 391 14.94 17.34 7.06
CA ARG A 391 15.76 16.87 8.19
C ARG A 391 16.68 15.72 7.81
N LEU A 392 16.16 14.72 7.10
CA LEU A 392 16.97 13.59 6.63
C LEU A 392 18.13 14.08 5.74
N ARG A 393 17.88 15.10 4.91
CA ARG A 393 18.94 15.75 4.13
C ARG A 393 19.92 16.52 5.00
N ALA A 394 19.44 17.30 5.97
CA ALA A 394 20.29 18.07 6.89
C ALA A 394 21.24 17.17 7.68
N GLU A 395 20.75 15.99 8.10
CA GLU A 395 21.58 14.96 8.73
C GLU A 395 22.40 14.14 7.75
N GLY A 396 22.24 14.30 6.43
CA GLY A 396 22.98 13.53 5.44
C GLY A 396 22.62 12.04 5.37
N ILE A 397 21.44 11.65 5.87
CA ILE A 397 20.94 10.27 5.78
C ILE A 397 20.63 9.94 4.32
N ARG A 398 21.21 8.84 3.82
CA ARG A 398 21.07 8.40 2.42
C ARG A 398 20.22 7.15 2.26
N ILE A 399 20.27 6.25 3.23
CA ILE A 399 19.41 5.06 3.28
C ILE A 399 18.60 5.11 4.56
N LEU A 400 17.29 4.91 4.44
CA LEU A 400 16.37 4.84 5.56
C LEU A 400 15.62 3.51 5.52
N TYR A 401 15.85 2.69 6.55
CA TYR A 401 15.10 1.47 6.80
C TYR A 401 13.92 1.76 7.72
N ILE A 402 12.72 1.51 7.21
CA ILE A 402 11.46 1.69 7.95
C ILE A 402 10.91 0.31 8.31
N ILE A 403 11.02 -0.04 9.60
CA ILE A 403 10.54 -1.31 10.14
C ILE A 403 9.18 -1.08 10.78
N GLY A 404 8.11 -1.61 10.20
CA GLY A 404 6.76 -1.29 10.69
C GLY A 404 5.62 -2.04 10.02
N GLY A 405 4.41 -1.78 10.51
CA GLY A 405 3.18 -2.32 9.93
C GLY A 405 2.73 -1.55 8.68
N GLU A 406 1.48 -1.74 8.27
CA GLU A 406 0.91 -1.07 7.10
C GLU A 406 1.07 0.46 7.11
N GLY A 407 0.72 1.13 8.21
CA GLY A 407 0.84 2.58 8.29
C GLY A 407 2.28 3.06 8.04
N SER A 408 3.27 2.23 8.38
CA SER A 408 4.69 2.51 8.13
C SER A 408 5.08 2.23 6.68
N MET A 409 4.51 1.21 6.02
CA MET A 409 4.70 0.99 4.58
C MET A 409 4.06 2.11 3.75
N LYS A 410 2.88 2.60 4.15
CA LYS A 410 2.26 3.80 3.57
C LYS A 410 3.14 5.03 3.75
N ALA A 411 3.67 5.25 4.96
CA ALA A 411 4.61 6.34 5.22
C ALA A 411 5.91 6.21 4.38
N ALA A 412 6.43 5.00 4.21
CA ALA A 412 7.61 4.73 3.38
C ALA A 412 7.38 5.13 1.91
N LEU A 413 6.21 4.77 1.34
CA LEU A 413 5.85 5.15 -0.03
C LEU A 413 5.74 6.67 -0.18
N SER A 414 5.00 7.32 0.72
CA SER A 414 4.81 8.77 0.72
C SER A 414 6.15 9.52 0.88
N LEU A 415 7.03 9.02 1.76
CA LEU A 415 8.34 9.61 2.00
C LEU A 415 9.26 9.45 0.78
N GLN A 416 9.28 8.27 0.16
CA GLN A 416 10.08 8.03 -1.05
C GLN A 416 9.64 8.97 -2.18
N LYS A 417 8.33 9.03 -2.48
CA LYS A 417 7.77 9.93 -3.51
C LYS A 417 8.10 11.40 -3.21
N ARG A 418 8.02 11.78 -1.92
CA ARG A 418 8.31 13.16 -1.53
C ARG A 418 9.79 13.51 -1.62
N ALA A 419 10.68 12.57 -1.32
CA ALA A 419 12.11 12.75 -1.50
C ALA A 419 12.47 12.89 -2.99
N GLU A 420 11.90 12.07 -3.88
CA GLU A 420 12.07 12.21 -5.34
C GLU A 420 11.63 13.59 -5.83
N GLN A 421 10.44 14.04 -5.40
CA GLN A 421 9.93 15.38 -5.74
C GLN A 421 10.85 16.47 -5.20
N TYR A 422 11.31 16.38 -3.96
CA TYR A 422 12.18 17.39 -3.35
C TYR A 422 13.51 17.53 -4.11
N VAL A 423 14.11 16.41 -4.51
CA VAL A 423 15.32 16.38 -5.33
C VAL A 423 15.09 17.04 -6.69
N THR A 424 13.95 16.72 -7.33
CA THR A 424 13.57 17.28 -8.64
C THR A 424 13.29 18.79 -8.56
N ASP A 425 12.46 19.22 -7.60
CA ASP A 425 12.04 20.61 -7.41
C ASP A 425 13.24 21.53 -7.10
N LYS A 426 14.20 21.03 -6.33
CA LYS A 426 15.38 21.80 -5.87
C LYS A 426 16.62 21.57 -6.75
N LYS A 427 16.53 20.73 -7.79
CA LYS A 427 17.65 20.36 -8.68
C LYS A 427 18.91 19.96 -7.90
N ILE A 428 18.75 19.00 -7.00
CA ILE A 428 19.83 18.53 -6.12
C ILE A 428 20.49 17.31 -6.76
N ASP A 429 21.77 17.42 -7.13
CA ASP A 429 22.47 16.30 -7.75
C ASP A 429 23.26 15.43 -6.73
N ASP A 430 23.50 15.95 -5.51
CA ASP A 430 24.43 15.34 -4.53
C ASP A 430 23.77 14.48 -3.43
N TRP A 431 22.44 14.50 -3.33
CA TRP A 431 21.70 13.84 -2.26
C TRP A 431 20.52 13.06 -2.82
N ASP A 432 20.43 11.81 -2.40
CA ASP A 432 19.35 10.90 -2.74
C ASP A 432 18.99 10.11 -1.50
N LEU A 433 17.68 9.97 -1.27
CA LEU A 433 17.15 9.10 -0.24
C LEU A 433 16.66 7.78 -0.85
N ILE A 434 17.16 6.68 -0.31
CA ILE A 434 16.68 5.33 -0.56
C ILE A 434 15.85 4.91 0.66
N VAL A 435 14.55 4.79 0.47
CA VAL A 435 13.65 4.26 1.50
C VAL A 435 13.40 2.79 1.24
N VAL A 436 13.63 1.97 2.27
CA VAL A 436 13.35 0.53 2.25
C VAL A 436 12.35 0.20 3.35
N GLY A 437 11.22 -0.39 2.96
CA GLY A 437 10.23 -0.91 3.90
C GLY A 437 10.57 -2.33 4.34
N ILE A 438 10.44 -2.62 5.64
CA ILE A 438 10.55 -3.99 6.17
C ILE A 438 9.27 -4.32 6.96
N PRO A 439 8.50 -5.33 6.54
CA PRO A 439 7.17 -5.60 7.09
C PRO A 439 7.26 -6.19 8.49
N LYS A 440 6.79 -5.43 9.48
CA LYS A 440 6.71 -5.83 10.90
C LYS A 440 5.26 -5.85 11.37
N THR A 441 4.72 -7.05 11.54
CA THR A 441 3.41 -7.29 12.15
C THR A 441 3.36 -8.71 12.73
N MET A 442 2.71 -8.87 13.88
CA MET A 442 2.40 -10.21 14.43
C MET A 442 1.07 -10.73 13.89
N ASP A 443 0.29 -9.92 13.17
CA ASP A 443 -1.04 -10.30 12.65
C ASP A 443 -0.93 -10.99 11.28
N ASN A 444 0.25 -11.00 10.64
CA ASN A 444 0.49 -11.49 9.28
C ASN A 444 -0.49 -10.91 8.23
N ASP A 445 -0.79 -9.61 8.35
CA ASP A 445 -1.84 -8.90 7.61
C ASP A 445 -1.31 -7.99 6.48
N ILE A 446 0.00 -7.97 6.24
CA ILE A 446 0.62 -7.20 5.16
C ILE A 446 0.59 -8.02 3.86
N LEU A 447 0.14 -7.39 2.78
CA LEU A 447 0.13 -7.99 1.44
C LEU A 447 1.54 -8.30 0.93
N TRP A 448 1.66 -9.32 0.08
CA TRP A 448 2.90 -9.76 -0.56
C TRP A 448 3.95 -10.27 0.42
N VAL A 449 3.51 -10.72 1.59
CA VAL A 449 4.33 -11.41 2.56
C VAL A 449 3.69 -12.75 2.84
N TRP A 450 4.41 -13.85 2.59
CA TRP A 450 3.90 -15.18 2.93
C TRP A 450 3.69 -15.28 4.45
N GLN A 451 4.74 -14.91 5.17
CA GLN A 451 4.78 -14.91 6.62
C GLN A 451 5.67 -13.78 7.13
N THR A 452 5.11 -12.93 7.98
CA THR A 452 5.85 -11.86 8.63
C THR A 452 6.66 -12.39 9.82
N PHE A 453 7.83 -11.79 10.06
CA PHE A 453 8.60 -12.15 11.25
C PHE A 453 7.86 -11.73 12.53
N GLY A 454 7.99 -12.53 13.57
CA GLY A 454 7.29 -12.39 14.85
C GLY A 454 5.93 -13.08 14.89
N PHE A 455 5.38 -13.48 13.73
CA PHE A 455 4.10 -14.20 13.64
C PHE A 455 4.19 -15.59 14.28
N MET A 456 5.21 -16.39 13.95
CA MET A 456 5.36 -17.75 14.50
C MET A 456 5.53 -17.71 16.01
N SER A 457 6.39 -16.81 16.51
CA SER A 457 6.62 -16.65 17.95
C SER A 457 5.31 -16.32 18.68
N ALA A 458 4.51 -15.41 18.13
CA ALA A 458 3.21 -15.06 18.70
C ALA A 458 2.23 -16.25 18.68
N VAL A 459 2.18 -17.02 17.60
CA VAL A 459 1.32 -18.21 17.46
C VAL A 459 1.73 -19.32 18.44
N GLU A 460 3.03 -19.60 18.57
CA GLU A 460 3.55 -20.61 19.50
C GLU A 460 3.14 -20.30 20.93
N LYS A 461 3.30 -19.05 21.37
CA LYS A 461 2.89 -18.63 22.71
C LYS A 461 1.38 -18.56 22.87
N ALA A 462 0.64 -18.09 21.86
CA ALA A 462 -0.82 -18.09 21.90
C ALA A 462 -1.38 -19.51 22.07
N ARG A 463 -0.80 -20.49 21.37
CA ARG A 463 -1.13 -21.91 21.55
C ARG A 463 -0.87 -22.39 22.98
N GLU A 464 0.33 -22.14 23.53
CA GLU A 464 0.65 -22.49 24.93
C GLU A 464 -0.38 -21.92 25.91
N PHE A 465 -0.73 -20.62 25.77
CA PHE A 465 -1.72 -19.98 26.62
C PHE A 465 -3.11 -20.63 26.49
N ILE A 466 -3.57 -20.93 25.27
CA ILE A 466 -4.86 -21.60 25.07
C ILE A 466 -4.86 -22.96 25.79
N GLU A 467 -3.80 -23.75 25.66
CA GLU A 467 -3.69 -25.05 26.32
C GLU A 467 -3.68 -24.93 27.86
N TYR A 468 -2.96 -23.94 28.42
CA TYR A 468 -2.96 -23.70 29.87
C TYR A 468 -4.32 -23.24 30.40
N LEU A 469 -5.00 -22.35 29.69
CA LEU A 469 -6.33 -21.87 30.09
C LEU A 469 -7.39 -22.98 29.96
N TYR A 470 -7.19 -23.93 29.07
CA TYR A 470 -8.05 -25.12 28.98
C TYR A 470 -7.91 -26.03 30.21
N VAL A 471 -6.68 -26.24 30.70
CA VAL A 471 -6.45 -27.01 31.94
C VAL A 471 -7.18 -26.37 33.12
N GLU A 472 -7.15 -25.05 33.22
CA GLU A 472 -7.89 -24.29 34.23
C GLU A 472 -9.41 -24.45 34.07
N SER A 473 -9.92 -24.30 32.83
CA SER A 473 -11.33 -24.47 32.48
C SER A 473 -11.84 -25.88 32.78
N LYS A 474 -11.01 -26.91 32.58
CA LYS A 474 -11.33 -28.31 32.87
C LYS A 474 -11.30 -28.62 34.37
N SER A 475 -10.34 -28.07 35.11
CA SER A 475 -10.17 -28.35 36.54
C SER A 475 -11.24 -27.66 37.39
N ASN A 476 -11.67 -26.47 36.98
CA ASN A 476 -12.82 -25.78 37.56
C ASN A 476 -13.85 -25.54 36.45
N PRO A 477 -14.85 -26.43 36.26
CA PRO A 477 -15.72 -26.43 35.08
C PRO A 477 -16.37 -25.07 34.76
N ARG A 478 -15.78 -24.36 33.80
CA ARG A 478 -16.21 -23.01 33.41
C ARG A 478 -15.78 -22.69 31.98
N TRP A 479 -16.43 -21.73 31.36
CA TRP A 479 -16.09 -21.24 30.04
C TRP A 479 -15.02 -20.15 30.10
N GLY A 480 -14.00 -20.26 29.26
CA GLY A 480 -12.93 -19.26 29.15
C GLY A 480 -13.08 -18.45 27.87
N ILE A 481 -13.01 -17.13 27.98
CA ILE A 481 -12.92 -16.21 26.84
C ILE A 481 -11.48 -15.76 26.72
N VAL A 482 -10.83 -16.09 25.60
CA VAL A 482 -9.42 -15.79 25.35
C VAL A 482 -9.31 -14.82 24.18
N GLN A 483 -8.97 -13.56 24.45
CA GLN A 483 -8.78 -12.57 23.39
C GLN A 483 -7.31 -12.52 22.96
N LEU A 484 -7.06 -12.82 21.69
CA LEU A 484 -5.74 -12.76 21.06
C LEU A 484 -5.65 -11.56 20.10
N PHE A 485 -4.43 -11.28 19.62
CA PHE A 485 -4.19 -10.33 18.54
C PHE A 485 -4.87 -10.73 17.23
N GLY A 486 -5.00 -9.74 16.35
CA GLY A 486 -5.76 -9.84 15.11
C GLY A 486 -6.63 -8.61 14.94
N SER A 487 -5.99 -7.47 14.66
CA SER A 487 -6.70 -6.18 14.54
C SER A 487 -7.65 -6.15 13.35
N ASN A 488 -7.31 -6.78 12.23
CA ASN A 488 -8.14 -6.81 11.01
C ASN A 488 -8.18 -8.19 10.34
N SER A 489 -7.33 -9.10 10.80
CA SER A 489 -7.23 -10.45 10.29
C SER A 489 -7.19 -11.47 11.43
N GLY A 490 -7.72 -12.65 11.17
CA GLY A 490 -7.80 -13.74 12.13
C GLY A 490 -6.61 -14.70 12.15
N PHE A 491 -5.45 -14.34 11.56
CA PHE A 491 -4.35 -15.30 11.35
C PHE A 491 -3.79 -15.87 12.65
N VAL A 492 -3.55 -15.05 13.66
CA VAL A 492 -3.02 -15.50 14.95
C VAL A 492 -3.99 -16.47 15.62
N VAL A 493 -5.27 -16.09 15.74
CA VAL A 493 -6.32 -16.94 16.30
C VAL A 493 -6.43 -18.27 15.55
N SER A 494 -6.53 -18.20 14.22
CA SER A 494 -6.74 -19.37 13.37
C SER A 494 -5.56 -20.34 13.44
N HIS A 495 -4.32 -19.85 13.38
CA HIS A 495 -3.13 -20.70 13.48
C HIS A 495 -2.95 -21.27 14.88
N ALA A 496 -3.16 -20.47 15.94
CA ALA A 496 -3.04 -20.93 17.31
C ALA A 496 -4.06 -22.04 17.60
N VAL A 497 -5.32 -21.84 17.23
CA VAL A 497 -6.40 -22.83 17.40
C VAL A 497 -6.13 -24.10 16.59
N LEU A 498 -5.69 -23.97 15.34
CA LEU A 498 -5.36 -25.13 14.50
C LEU A 498 -4.20 -25.95 15.08
N ALA A 499 -3.21 -25.28 15.67
CA ALA A 499 -2.04 -25.90 16.28
C ALA A 499 -2.32 -26.55 17.65
N CYS A 500 -3.40 -26.17 18.34
CA CYS A 500 -3.80 -26.78 19.61
C CYS A 500 -4.22 -28.26 19.43
N LYS A 501 -4.28 -28.99 20.55
CA LYS A 501 -4.92 -30.32 20.57
C LYS A 501 -6.41 -30.18 20.19
N SER A 502 -6.95 -31.22 19.56
CA SER A 502 -8.38 -31.26 19.21
C SER A 502 -9.23 -31.14 20.48
N ASP A 503 -10.45 -30.61 20.35
CA ASP A 503 -11.43 -30.44 21.44
C ASP A 503 -11.05 -29.48 22.58
N ILE A 504 -9.96 -28.72 22.44
CA ILE A 504 -9.57 -27.67 23.39
C ILE A 504 -10.37 -26.38 23.17
N CYS A 505 -10.44 -25.93 21.93
CA CYS A 505 -11.14 -24.70 21.53
C CYS A 505 -12.49 -25.06 20.94
N ASN A 506 -13.57 -24.51 21.48
CA ASN A 506 -14.94 -24.77 21.03
C ASN A 506 -15.38 -23.79 19.95
N LEU A 507 -14.92 -22.53 20.04
CA LEU A 507 -15.27 -21.47 19.11
C LEU A 507 -14.06 -20.58 18.84
N ALA A 508 -13.68 -20.47 17.57
CA ALA A 508 -12.73 -19.50 17.07
C ALA A 508 -13.47 -18.40 16.32
N LEU A 509 -13.41 -17.18 16.83
CA LEU A 509 -14.08 -15.99 16.27
C LEU A 509 -13.05 -15.04 15.68
N ILE A 510 -13.16 -14.76 14.38
CA ILE A 510 -12.22 -13.92 13.64
C ILE A 510 -12.91 -12.69 13.01
N PRO A 511 -12.18 -11.61 12.67
CA PRO A 511 -12.78 -10.40 12.10
C PRO A 511 -13.38 -10.61 10.71
N GLU A 512 -12.96 -11.64 9.98
CA GLU A 512 -13.46 -11.98 8.64
C GLU A 512 -14.80 -12.71 8.66
N MET A 513 -15.17 -13.31 9.79
CA MET A 513 -16.45 -14.01 9.91
C MET A 513 -17.50 -13.09 10.52
N ASN A 514 -18.67 -13.08 9.89
CA ASN A 514 -19.85 -12.47 10.47
C ASN A 514 -20.47 -13.47 11.45
N TYR A 515 -20.96 -13.00 12.60
CA TYR A 515 -21.71 -13.83 13.53
C TYR A 515 -22.64 -12.98 14.42
N ASN A 516 -23.69 -13.60 14.94
CA ASN A 516 -24.58 -13.04 15.94
C ASN A 516 -24.28 -13.70 17.30
N LEU A 517 -24.23 -12.89 18.36
CA LEU A 517 -23.98 -13.36 19.72
C LEU A 517 -25.14 -14.24 20.23
N GLU A 518 -26.38 -13.96 19.84
CA GLU A 518 -27.55 -14.79 20.15
C GLU A 518 -27.35 -16.25 19.68
N ASN A 519 -26.81 -16.44 18.47
CA ASN A 519 -26.54 -17.76 17.90
C ASN A 519 -25.35 -18.46 18.57
N VAL A 520 -24.33 -17.70 18.98
CA VAL A 520 -23.21 -18.22 19.77
C VAL A 520 -23.70 -18.75 21.11
N VAL A 521 -24.58 -18.00 21.79
CA VAL A 521 -25.23 -18.42 23.04
C VAL A 521 -26.06 -19.69 22.84
N LYS A 522 -26.85 -19.75 21.76
CA LYS A 522 -27.65 -20.94 21.40
C LYS A 522 -26.77 -22.17 21.22
N TYR A 523 -25.71 -22.06 20.42
CA TYR A 523 -24.76 -23.15 20.20
C TYR A 523 -24.14 -23.65 21.52
N ILE A 524 -23.69 -22.73 22.38
CA ILE A 524 -23.08 -23.09 23.68
C ILE A 524 -24.07 -23.84 24.57
N LYS A 525 -25.35 -23.45 24.59
CA LYS A 525 -26.40 -24.20 25.30
C LYS A 525 -26.58 -25.61 24.74
N GLU A 526 -26.63 -25.73 23.42
CA GLU A 526 -26.83 -27.01 22.72
C GLU A 526 -25.68 -28.00 22.94
N THR A 527 -24.45 -27.50 23.09
CA THR A 527 -23.29 -28.38 23.35
C THR A 527 -23.39 -29.16 24.66
N LYS A 528 -24.22 -28.72 25.62
CA LYS A 528 -24.36 -29.27 26.98
C LYS A 528 -23.03 -29.44 27.76
N LYS A 529 -21.94 -28.82 27.30
CA LYS A 529 -20.64 -28.86 27.99
C LYS A 529 -20.63 -27.90 29.18
N GLU A 530 -20.03 -28.33 30.28
CA GLU A 530 -19.84 -27.50 31.48
C GLU A 530 -18.64 -26.57 31.37
N ASN A 531 -17.65 -26.94 30.54
CA ASN A 531 -16.43 -26.22 30.30
C ASN A 531 -16.14 -26.08 28.80
N GLY A 532 -15.33 -25.09 28.45
CA GLY A 532 -14.95 -24.82 27.07
C GLY A 532 -14.20 -23.52 26.90
N LEU A 533 -13.61 -23.31 25.72
CA LEU A 533 -12.91 -22.08 25.38
C LEU A 533 -13.51 -21.43 24.13
N VAL A 534 -13.71 -20.13 24.22
CA VAL A 534 -14.00 -19.23 23.10
C VAL A 534 -12.76 -18.38 22.88
N VAL A 535 -12.08 -18.59 21.75
CA VAL A 535 -10.90 -17.81 21.36
C VAL A 535 -11.34 -16.80 20.30
N LEU A 536 -11.06 -15.53 20.53
CA LEU A 536 -11.47 -14.46 19.63
C LEU A 536 -10.33 -13.50 19.31
N ALA A 537 -10.38 -12.92 18.12
CA ALA A 537 -9.53 -11.80 17.74
C ALA A 537 -10.07 -10.49 18.33
N GLU A 538 -9.20 -9.48 18.44
CA GLU A 538 -9.54 -8.17 19.02
C GLU A 538 -10.75 -7.48 18.38
N THR A 539 -10.95 -7.66 17.07
CA THR A 539 -12.04 -7.04 16.29
C THR A 539 -13.07 -8.02 15.77
N ALA A 540 -13.14 -9.21 16.37
CA ALA A 540 -14.26 -10.13 16.14
C ALA A 540 -15.53 -9.59 16.82
N VAL A 541 -16.15 -8.54 16.27
CA VAL A 541 -17.34 -7.88 16.83
C VAL A 541 -18.62 -8.56 16.32
N PRO A 542 -19.56 -8.96 17.20
CA PRO A 542 -20.86 -9.48 16.78
C PRO A 542 -21.70 -8.44 16.02
N LYS A 543 -22.47 -8.87 15.01
CA LYS A 543 -23.34 -7.97 14.23
C LYS A 543 -24.50 -7.40 15.05
N ASP A 544 -25.03 -8.20 15.96
CA ASP A 544 -26.15 -7.90 16.84
C ASP A 544 -25.73 -7.19 18.13
N ILE A 545 -24.47 -6.74 18.25
CA ILE A 545 -23.95 -6.07 19.46
C ILE A 545 -24.80 -4.86 19.90
N SER A 546 -25.41 -4.15 18.95
CA SER A 546 -26.31 -3.03 19.22
C SER A 546 -27.55 -3.41 20.05
N LYS A 547 -28.06 -4.65 19.91
CA LYS A 547 -29.18 -5.15 20.73
C LYS A 547 -28.78 -5.22 22.22
N TYR A 548 -27.53 -5.60 22.48
CA TYR A 548 -26.98 -5.74 23.82
C TYR A 548 -26.71 -4.39 24.48
N LEU A 549 -26.30 -3.36 23.73
CA LEU A 549 -26.06 -2.00 24.27
C LEU A 549 -27.32 -1.35 24.89
N ASN A 550 -28.52 -1.77 24.48
CA ASN A 550 -29.77 -1.23 25.00
C ASN A 550 -30.22 -1.89 26.32
N LYS A 551 -29.56 -2.97 26.76
CA LYS A 551 -29.90 -3.66 28.01
C LYS A 551 -29.35 -2.87 29.20
N LYS A 552 -30.21 -2.53 30.17
CA LYS A 552 -29.84 -1.79 31.39
C LYS A 552 -28.65 -2.42 32.14
N ALA A 553 -28.66 -3.75 32.28
CA ALA A 553 -27.60 -4.49 32.95
C ALA A 553 -26.22 -4.36 32.25
N ILE A 554 -26.18 -4.13 30.94
CA ILE A 554 -24.93 -3.93 30.18
C ILE A 554 -24.45 -2.48 30.32
N GLN A 555 -25.37 -1.51 30.38
CA GLN A 555 -25.04 -0.10 30.59
C GLN A 555 -24.41 0.16 31.96
N GLU A 556 -24.71 -0.68 32.96
CA GLU A 556 -24.07 -0.63 34.29
C GLU A 556 -22.65 -1.24 34.30
N ILE A 557 -22.34 -2.13 33.35
CA ILE A 557 -21.04 -2.83 33.25
C ILE A 557 -20.05 -2.06 32.37
N LEU A 558 -20.55 -1.41 31.32
CA LEU A 558 -19.73 -0.68 30.35
C LEU A 558 -19.51 0.76 30.81
N THR A 559 -18.31 1.24 30.56
CA THR A 559 -17.98 2.67 30.69
C THR A 559 -18.54 3.47 29.51
N SER A 560 -18.67 4.79 29.68
CA SER A 560 -19.10 5.69 28.61
C SER A 560 -18.21 5.60 27.38
N ASP A 561 -16.90 5.41 27.58
CA ASP A 561 -15.91 5.36 26.50
C ASP A 561 -16.01 4.04 25.72
N GLU A 562 -16.24 2.92 26.40
CA GLU A 562 -16.51 1.62 25.76
C GLU A 562 -17.78 1.66 24.90
N VAL A 563 -18.85 2.29 25.38
CA VAL A 563 -20.08 2.44 24.59
C VAL A 563 -19.84 3.30 23.34
N ASN A 564 -19.08 4.38 23.46
CA ASN A 564 -18.74 5.24 22.32
C ASN A 564 -17.85 4.52 21.30
N ALA A 565 -16.85 3.78 21.76
CA ALA A 565 -15.97 2.98 20.91
C ALA A 565 -16.75 1.91 20.15
N ILE A 566 -17.68 1.20 20.80
CA ILE A 566 -18.55 0.22 20.14
C ILE A 566 -19.49 0.90 19.13
N LYS A 567 -20.02 2.09 19.40
CA LYS A 567 -20.87 2.79 18.41
C LYS A 567 -20.07 3.21 17.16
N ASN A 568 -18.82 3.64 17.36
CA ASN A 568 -17.97 4.19 16.29
C ASN A 568 -17.08 3.15 15.60
N HIS A 569 -17.17 1.86 15.96
CA HIS A 569 -16.26 0.82 15.48
C HIS A 569 -16.11 0.77 13.94
N LYS A 570 -17.19 1.02 13.18
CA LYS A 570 -17.15 1.01 11.70
C LYS A 570 -16.29 2.14 11.11
N ASP A 571 -16.19 3.27 11.79
CA ASP A 571 -15.39 4.40 11.35
C ASP A 571 -13.95 4.27 11.86
N GLU A 572 -13.73 3.63 13.01
CA GLU A 572 -12.38 3.26 13.47
C GLU A 572 -11.67 2.28 12.52
N MET A 573 -12.41 1.34 11.91
CA MET A 573 -11.86 0.38 10.94
C MET A 573 -11.45 1.02 9.60
N LYS A 574 -11.87 2.25 9.29
CA LYS A 574 -11.50 2.95 8.05
C LYS A 574 -10.19 3.76 8.15
N LYS A 575 -9.67 3.94 9.36
CA LYS A 575 -8.49 4.77 9.63
C LYS A 575 -7.23 4.20 8.98
N ILE A 576 -6.30 5.08 8.61
CA ILE A 576 -5.01 4.74 7.95
C ILE A 576 -4.13 3.85 8.84
N ASP A 577 -4.17 4.07 10.16
CA ASP A 577 -3.64 3.15 11.17
C ASP A 577 -4.84 2.50 11.88
N CYS A 578 -4.95 1.19 11.73
CA CYS A 578 -6.07 0.39 12.21
C CYS A 578 -5.94 0.05 13.69
N HIS A 579 -5.57 1.03 14.51
CA HIS A 579 -5.55 0.81 15.94
C HIS A 579 -6.98 0.69 16.44
N VAL A 580 -7.35 -0.53 16.80
CA VAL A 580 -8.56 -0.80 17.56
C VAL A 580 -8.40 -0.08 18.90
N ASN A 581 -9.39 0.68 19.34
CA ASN A 581 -9.41 1.27 20.66
C ASN A 581 -9.40 0.15 21.74
N ASP A 582 -8.62 0.31 22.80
CA ASP A 582 -8.62 -0.62 23.94
C ASP A 582 -10.02 -0.72 24.57
N ASP A 583 -10.80 0.36 24.55
CA ASP A 583 -12.19 0.38 25.02
C ASP A 583 -13.10 -0.50 24.15
N LEU A 584 -12.90 -0.53 22.83
CA LEU A 584 -13.66 -1.40 21.94
C LEU A 584 -13.38 -2.88 22.28
N ARG A 585 -12.10 -3.23 22.50
CA ARG A 585 -11.69 -4.60 22.85
C ARG A 585 -12.32 -5.06 24.15
N SER A 586 -12.18 -4.24 25.21
CA SER A 586 -12.70 -4.52 26.55
C SER A 586 -14.22 -4.63 26.53
N GLY A 587 -14.90 -3.68 25.87
CA GLY A 587 -16.36 -3.65 25.79
C GLY A 587 -16.96 -4.87 25.11
N VAL A 588 -16.37 -5.33 24.00
CA VAL A 588 -16.82 -6.53 23.27
C VAL A 588 -16.69 -7.78 24.15
N VAL A 589 -15.56 -7.97 24.82
CA VAL A 589 -15.31 -9.12 25.68
C VAL A 589 -16.26 -9.13 26.88
N LYS A 590 -16.52 -7.96 27.49
CA LYS A 590 -17.51 -7.81 28.58
C LYS A 590 -18.92 -8.21 28.15
N ILE A 591 -19.35 -7.79 26.94
CA ILE A 591 -20.67 -8.15 26.40
C ILE A 591 -20.78 -9.65 26.17
N ILE A 592 -19.77 -10.28 25.54
CA ILE A 592 -19.76 -11.73 25.30
C ILE A 592 -19.81 -12.47 26.64
N ALA A 593 -18.98 -12.07 27.62
CA ALA A 593 -18.97 -12.67 28.94
C ALA A 593 -20.32 -12.53 29.67
N TRP A 594 -20.97 -11.37 29.55
CA TRP A 594 -22.31 -11.15 30.10
C TRP A 594 -23.35 -12.07 29.46
N ALA A 595 -23.33 -12.21 28.14
CA ALA A 595 -24.28 -13.06 27.41
C ALA A 595 -24.11 -14.54 27.81
N LEU A 596 -22.87 -15.02 27.93
CA LEU A 596 -22.60 -16.38 28.38
C LEU A 596 -23.02 -16.63 29.84
N ARG A 597 -22.88 -15.63 30.72
CA ARG A 597 -23.30 -15.76 32.13
C ARG A 597 -24.82 -15.77 32.30
N ASN A 598 -25.51 -14.82 31.66
CA ASN A 598 -26.93 -14.58 31.93
C ASN A 598 -27.85 -15.31 30.96
N GLU A 599 -27.46 -15.41 29.69
CA GLU A 599 -28.30 -16.05 28.69
C GLU A 599 -27.96 -17.54 28.61
N ALA A 600 -26.68 -17.93 28.59
CA ALA A 600 -26.25 -19.33 28.49
C ALA A 600 -26.17 -20.08 29.84
N ASP A 601 -26.34 -19.38 30.97
CA ASP A 601 -26.20 -19.91 32.34
C ASP A 601 -24.86 -20.67 32.56
N LYS A 602 -23.75 -20.02 32.18
CA LYS A 602 -22.39 -20.58 32.32
C LYS A 602 -21.53 -19.74 33.24
N ARG A 603 -20.65 -20.40 34.01
CA ARG A 603 -19.55 -19.73 34.72
C ARG A 603 -18.50 -19.30 33.69
N VAL A 604 -18.02 -18.05 33.77
CA VAL A 604 -17.12 -17.49 32.75
C VAL A 604 -15.94 -16.74 33.36
N PHE A 605 -14.75 -16.96 32.81
CA PHE A 605 -13.56 -16.12 33.03
C PHE A 605 -13.04 -15.54 31.71
N ILE A 606 -12.29 -14.45 31.81
CA ILE A 606 -11.70 -13.73 30.68
C ILE A 606 -10.18 -13.73 30.84
N ASN A 607 -9.43 -13.90 29.75
CA ASN A 607 -7.99 -13.73 29.73
C ASN A 607 -7.51 -13.05 28.44
N GLU A 608 -6.55 -12.12 28.57
CA GLU A 608 -6.05 -11.26 27.49
C GLU A 608 -4.51 -11.25 27.49
N PRO A 609 -3.81 -12.30 27.00
CA PRO A 609 -2.34 -12.42 27.09
C PRO A 609 -1.57 -11.49 26.13
N ARG A 610 -2.19 -10.40 25.64
CA ARG A 610 -1.69 -9.53 24.57
C ARG A 610 -0.27 -8.99 24.80
N HIS A 611 0.00 -8.40 25.96
CA HIS A 611 1.31 -7.79 26.19
C HIS A 611 2.42 -8.84 26.33
N LEU A 612 2.07 -10.06 26.71
CA LEU A 612 3.01 -11.18 26.80
C LEU A 612 3.41 -11.63 25.39
N LEU A 613 2.44 -11.87 24.50
CA LEU A 613 2.70 -12.36 23.14
C LEU A 613 3.62 -11.45 22.31
N ARG A 614 3.62 -10.12 22.58
CA ARG A 614 4.44 -9.15 21.84
C ARG A 614 5.84 -8.93 22.41
N SER A 615 6.06 -9.31 23.67
CA SER A 615 7.29 -9.01 24.42
C SER A 615 8.21 -10.22 24.54
N ILE A 616 7.77 -11.38 24.06
CA ILE A 616 8.54 -12.62 24.09
C ILE A 616 9.81 -12.53 23.24
N PRO A 617 10.84 -13.31 23.59
CA PRO A 617 11.96 -13.54 22.68
C PRO A 617 11.48 -14.23 21.40
N PRO A 618 12.12 -13.97 20.26
CA PRO A 618 11.76 -14.60 18.99
C PRO A 618 12.13 -16.09 18.97
N SER A 619 11.30 -16.87 18.28
CA SER A 619 11.58 -18.24 17.88
C SER A 619 12.73 -18.31 16.86
N THR A 620 13.31 -19.50 16.68
CA THR A 620 14.41 -19.72 15.74
C THR A 620 14.04 -19.30 14.31
N ILE A 621 12.82 -19.61 13.86
CA ILE A 621 12.37 -19.24 12.51
C ILE A 621 12.26 -17.73 12.33
N ASP A 622 11.78 -17.02 13.35
CA ASP A 622 11.68 -15.56 13.30
C ASP A 622 13.04 -14.88 13.34
N ILE A 623 14.01 -15.40 14.11
CA ILE A 623 15.39 -14.92 14.12
C ILE A 623 16.02 -15.06 12.72
N ILE A 624 15.92 -16.26 12.13
CA ILE A 624 16.47 -16.55 10.79
C ILE A 624 15.83 -15.63 9.75
N THR A 625 14.50 -15.51 9.78
CA THR A 625 13.75 -14.71 8.79
C THR A 625 14.08 -13.24 8.93
N ALA A 626 14.08 -12.68 10.15
CA ALA A 626 14.42 -11.30 10.43
C ALA A 626 15.86 -10.96 9.98
N SER A 627 16.83 -11.79 10.35
CA SER A 627 18.24 -11.58 9.98
C SER A 627 18.46 -11.63 8.47
N ARG A 628 17.80 -12.58 7.77
CA ARG A 628 17.86 -12.68 6.30
C ARG A 628 17.20 -11.49 5.61
N LEU A 629 16.03 -11.06 6.07
CA LEU A 629 15.36 -9.87 5.52
C LEU A 629 16.23 -8.62 5.69
N GLY A 630 16.88 -8.45 6.85
CA GLY A 630 17.79 -7.33 7.11
C GLY A 630 19.00 -7.35 6.17
N THR A 631 19.67 -8.48 6.04
CA THR A 631 20.84 -8.65 5.17
C THR A 631 20.47 -8.37 3.70
N LEU A 632 19.38 -8.97 3.21
CA LEU A 632 18.95 -8.80 1.83
C LEU A 632 18.42 -7.39 1.54
N ALA A 633 17.81 -6.72 2.52
CA ALA A 633 17.45 -5.31 2.39
C ALA A 633 18.68 -4.43 2.15
N VAL A 634 19.80 -4.71 2.84
CA VAL A 634 21.07 -4.02 2.64
C VAL A 634 21.63 -4.26 1.24
N ASP A 635 21.72 -5.52 0.81
CA ASP A 635 22.26 -5.89 -0.49
C ASP A 635 21.59 -5.13 -1.65
N ASN A 636 20.26 -5.06 -1.62
CA ASN A 636 19.49 -4.42 -2.69
C ASN A 636 19.48 -2.89 -2.57
N ALA A 637 19.51 -2.35 -1.35
CA ALA A 637 19.64 -0.89 -1.14
C ALA A 637 21.00 -0.37 -1.60
N MET A 638 22.08 -1.12 -1.30
CA MET A 638 23.44 -0.83 -1.77
C MET A 638 23.55 -0.95 -3.30
N ALA A 639 22.82 -1.88 -3.91
CA ALA A 639 22.70 -1.99 -5.37
C ALA A 639 21.86 -0.87 -6.01
N GLY A 640 21.19 -0.06 -5.19
CA GLY A 640 20.46 1.12 -5.61
C GLY A 640 19.01 0.96 -5.98
N TYR A 641 18.43 -0.18 -5.61
CA TYR A 641 16.98 -0.31 -5.57
C TYR A 641 16.41 0.58 -4.47
N TYR A 642 15.23 1.15 -4.72
CA TYR A 642 14.58 2.04 -3.76
C TYR A 642 13.05 1.95 -3.88
N GLY A 643 12.34 2.42 -2.84
CA GLY A 643 10.88 2.42 -2.85
C GLY A 643 10.27 1.02 -2.82
N PHE A 644 10.97 0.05 -2.24
CA PHE A 644 10.51 -1.33 -2.15
C PHE A 644 10.34 -1.76 -0.69
N MET A 645 9.52 -2.80 -0.51
CA MET A 645 9.44 -3.61 0.67
C MET A 645 10.20 -4.92 0.43
N ILE A 646 11.14 -5.27 1.31
CA ILE A 646 11.76 -6.60 1.26
C ILE A 646 10.76 -7.64 1.79
N SER A 647 10.61 -8.76 1.08
CA SER A 647 9.68 -9.81 1.49
C SER A 647 10.19 -11.20 1.10
N GLN A 648 9.64 -12.20 1.79
CA GLN A 648 9.67 -13.59 1.34
C GLN A 648 8.32 -13.91 0.68
N TRP A 649 8.36 -14.20 -0.62
CA TRP A 649 7.21 -14.59 -1.41
C TRP A 649 7.42 -15.99 -1.95
N LEU A 650 6.50 -16.91 -1.61
CA LEU A 650 6.68 -18.34 -1.85
C LEU A 650 8.00 -18.83 -1.20
N THR A 651 8.89 -19.44 -1.98
CA THR A 651 10.19 -19.93 -1.50
C THR A 651 11.30 -18.88 -1.57
N GLU A 652 11.09 -17.80 -2.32
CA GLU A 652 12.14 -16.85 -2.68
C GLU A 652 12.00 -15.51 -1.95
N PHE A 653 13.12 -14.82 -1.77
CA PHE A 653 13.12 -13.44 -1.30
C PHE A 653 13.06 -12.51 -2.51
N CYS A 654 12.21 -11.50 -2.45
CA CYS A 654 11.98 -10.60 -3.55
C CYS A 654 11.76 -9.15 -3.10
N LEU A 655 11.87 -8.24 -4.06
CA LEU A 655 11.63 -6.81 -3.87
C LEU A 655 10.19 -6.51 -4.31
N ILE A 656 9.34 -6.14 -3.37
CA ILE A 656 7.95 -5.78 -3.65
C ILE A 656 7.84 -4.25 -3.77
N PRO A 657 7.31 -3.70 -4.88
CA PRO A 657 7.01 -2.27 -4.98
C PRO A 657 6.06 -1.83 -3.88
N LEU A 658 6.38 -0.73 -3.17
CA LEU A 658 5.54 -0.22 -2.09
C LEU A 658 4.12 0.14 -2.57
N GLU A 659 3.96 0.51 -3.85
CA GLU A 659 2.66 0.78 -4.47
C GLU A 659 1.70 -0.41 -4.41
N LEU A 660 2.22 -1.64 -4.48
CA LEU A 660 1.39 -2.86 -4.41
C LEU A 660 1.04 -3.24 -2.96
N VAL A 661 1.93 -2.92 -2.02
CA VAL A 661 1.74 -3.21 -0.59
C VAL A 661 0.62 -2.36 0.01
N VAL A 662 0.48 -1.10 -0.43
CA VAL A 662 -0.50 -0.16 0.13
C VAL A 662 -1.93 -0.31 -0.42
N LEU A 663 -2.16 -1.25 -1.36
CA LEU A 663 -3.48 -1.42 -1.99
C LEU A 663 -4.51 -2.09 -1.08
N GLY A 664 -4.09 -2.68 0.03
CA GLY A 664 -5.01 -3.33 0.95
C GLY A 664 -4.30 -4.17 2.00
N ARG A 665 -5.00 -5.19 2.50
CA ARG A 665 -4.55 -6.03 3.60
C ARG A 665 -4.79 -7.48 3.29
N LYS A 666 -3.92 -8.34 3.82
CA LYS A 666 -4.10 -9.78 3.76
C LYS A 666 -5.12 -10.20 4.82
N ARG A 667 -6.22 -10.82 4.40
CA ARG A 667 -7.28 -11.36 5.27
C ARG A 667 -7.51 -12.84 4.98
N ILE A 668 -8.03 -13.58 5.96
CA ILE A 668 -8.39 -14.99 5.77
C ILE A 668 -9.67 -15.07 4.92
N PRO A 669 -9.67 -15.80 3.79
CA PRO A 669 -10.91 -16.14 3.12
C PRO A 669 -11.75 -17.05 4.03
N ALA A 670 -12.87 -16.55 4.55
CA ALA A 670 -13.71 -17.29 5.52
C ALA A 670 -14.23 -18.63 4.96
N GLU A 671 -14.44 -18.71 3.64
CA GLU A 671 -14.85 -19.94 2.93
C GLU A 671 -13.66 -20.79 2.43
N GLY A 672 -12.44 -20.31 2.67
CA GLY A 672 -11.20 -20.94 2.24
C GLY A 672 -10.87 -22.22 3.02
N ILE A 673 -10.07 -23.09 2.40
CA ILE A 673 -9.69 -24.39 2.97
C ILE A 673 -8.98 -24.27 4.33
N PHE A 674 -8.20 -23.20 4.51
CA PHE A 674 -7.50 -22.95 5.76
C PHE A 674 -8.47 -22.76 6.93
N PHE A 675 -9.46 -21.88 6.79
CA PHE A 675 -10.44 -21.66 7.86
C PHE A 675 -11.40 -22.85 8.04
N LYS A 676 -11.75 -23.55 6.96
CA LYS A 676 -12.49 -24.83 7.06
C LYS A 676 -11.77 -25.86 7.92
N SER A 677 -10.43 -25.88 7.89
CA SER A 677 -9.62 -26.75 8.76
C SER A 677 -9.71 -26.34 10.23
N VAL A 678 -9.77 -25.02 10.51
CA VAL A 678 -10.03 -24.50 11.85
C VAL A 678 -11.42 -24.92 12.35
N ILE A 679 -12.44 -24.78 11.51
CA ILE A 679 -13.82 -25.21 11.84
C ILE A 679 -13.89 -26.71 12.12
N ALA A 680 -13.24 -27.53 11.29
CA ALA A 680 -13.17 -28.97 11.50
C ALA A 680 -12.44 -29.34 12.80
N LYS A 681 -11.44 -28.54 13.20
CA LYS A 681 -10.67 -28.73 14.44
C LYS A 681 -11.46 -28.36 15.70
N THR A 682 -12.26 -27.29 15.64
CA THR A 682 -13.08 -26.83 16.77
C THR A 682 -14.42 -27.54 16.88
N GLY A 683 -14.93 -28.08 15.76
CA GLY A 683 -16.29 -28.62 15.68
C GLY A 683 -17.36 -27.54 15.78
N GLN A 684 -17.01 -26.27 15.51
CA GLN A 684 -17.95 -25.16 15.54
C GLN A 684 -18.88 -25.15 14.31
N PRO A 685 -20.05 -24.47 14.37
CA PRO A 685 -20.93 -24.29 13.22
C PRO A 685 -20.25 -23.49 12.11
N GLN A 686 -20.77 -23.61 10.88
CA GLN A 686 -20.26 -22.77 9.80
C GLN A 686 -20.59 -21.30 10.08
N PRO A 687 -19.76 -20.34 9.61
CA PRO A 687 -20.03 -18.91 9.79
C PRO A 687 -21.44 -18.49 9.35
N GLN A 688 -21.99 -19.14 8.31
CA GLN A 688 -23.33 -18.86 7.79
C GLN A 688 -24.42 -19.23 8.82
N ASP A 689 -24.24 -20.33 9.55
CA ASP A 689 -25.17 -20.80 10.59
C ASP A 689 -25.16 -19.88 11.82
N LEU A 690 -24.06 -19.17 12.05
CA LEU A 690 -23.93 -18.21 13.14
C LEU A 690 -24.55 -16.84 12.80
N VAL A 691 -24.95 -16.60 11.54
CA VAL A 691 -25.57 -15.33 11.10
C VAL A 691 -27.06 -15.49 10.86
N ASN A 692 -27.50 -16.60 10.27
CA ASN A 692 -28.90 -16.79 9.92
C ASN A 692 -29.74 -17.00 11.18
N GLU A 693 -30.90 -16.33 11.24
CA GLU A 693 -31.98 -16.74 12.12
C GLU A 693 -32.55 -18.03 11.51
N SER A 694 -32.37 -19.16 12.19
CA SER A 694 -33.03 -20.42 11.84
C SER A 694 -34.54 -20.31 11.98
#